data_AF-A0A4P5V5R7-F1
#
_entry.id   AF-A0A4P5V5R7-F1
#
_cell.length_a   1.000
_cell.length_b   1.000
_cell.length_c   1.000
_cell.angle_alpha   90.00
_cell.angle_beta   90.00
_cell.angle_gamma   90.00
#
_symmetry.space_group_name_H-M   'P 1'
#
loop_
_entity.id
_entity.type
_entity.pdbx_description
1 polymer ?
#
loop_
_entity_poly.entity_id
_entity_poly.type
_entity_poly.pdbx_seq_one_letter_code
_entity_poly.pdbx_strand_id
1 'polypeptide(L)'
;MRPIVKGTLPLALLLVLLYPVWSIMLRPDLDLWATDDAAETHLQRIYAMRLVFRETLAFPRWIPDLYRGYGYPVFNFYSPMVYLVGHLLTITGVSVWNAFRVIGLGSMASGAIGTYYFVRVSCQRQNGTSTPFAAVVASLMYVLAPYPFVINIYLRGNLPEALSLGLVPWFLLAVDQCFIAARRATIRTVLIAAVTGATIVLTHQLSGLLALGGAIVWIVGRVAASPSSARLGFARVALGGLVSGGLLASTGIPSILELPAVHYENATMPIAQLLEKLVDISGGTPRPIILHGPAVPVLPGAVDWAWMYRYPWGIAPTFAPMKPASTHMVIAVTTLVSLTGIGIAGPLRRRRNDESAVVVALPVLGPALLLTVAWFSTTTWSDALWVNLPTLRLVQFPWRLYGPFSLGVALGVAMVLEGASRFGPLAKGASWVAALVAVLLLGVASLGSPPIPFRDNVSHRVDANTILRSEFDHDWWIGGAATGLGDFTPIDVGLKVSDTLHPSGNQVFDRQYPPGSWVGSTALVYAGSARITELRRDGLRMETVVDVDGDGATVAFHQLSFPGWRGYVDGKLAPIRVPPYDPAEDARLGFHLVDVPAGRHVVTVIFGSTLPRITGDAITAATGIAILVVVLGYLRFNWQSLAVWSRTGWIAAGVVACVFAGMAIAQTTFEVVMTLPPRSVPGTSPNLIVANVADLVRSGRSRISSPTGADLGADKFVDVRWLLVGPLVGSRPDVVEFPHGGRQRQWLFMHPSSRVAFDVTVPEAQTFFTAGMALRPEAWYTDFGDGVRFAVDVAVGGATPSEVYGIRLNPRANLDERRWVEVRVPLASYVGRQIEITLRTDPVDDVRNDWAGWGNPMVVIDRTLLRPVNGPIVPASVGTRPTFPG
;
A
#
# COMPACT_ATOMS: atom_id res chain seq x y z
N MET A 1 26.23 8.68 37.69
CA MET A 1 25.52 9.78 36.98
C MET A 1 26.39 10.60 36.02
N ARG A 2 27.71 10.81 36.27
CA ARG A 2 28.61 11.58 35.36
C ARG A 2 28.89 11.03 33.92
N PRO A 3 28.72 9.74 33.56
CA PRO A 3 29.00 9.28 32.18
C PRO A 3 27.87 9.57 31.18
N ILE A 4 26.61 9.67 31.65
CA ILE A 4 25.43 9.85 30.79
C ILE A 4 25.40 11.28 30.22
N VAL A 5 25.81 12.29 31.01
CA VAL A 5 25.85 13.70 30.61
C VAL A 5 26.88 13.98 29.49
N LYS A 6 27.95 13.18 29.37
CA LYS A 6 28.98 13.37 28.33
C LYS A 6 28.54 12.95 26.93
N GLY A 7 27.46 12.17 26.80
CA GLY A 7 26.91 11.73 25.50
C GLY A 7 25.68 12.51 25.05
N THR A 8 24.93 13.11 25.98
CA THR A 8 23.66 13.77 25.69
C THR A 8 23.83 15.14 25.03
N LEU A 9 24.83 15.93 25.43
CA LEU A 9 25.05 17.27 24.87
C LEU A 9 25.38 17.26 23.36
N PRO A 10 26.31 16.43 22.85
CA PRO A 10 26.55 16.35 21.40
C PRO A 10 25.34 15.85 20.61
N LEU A 11 24.52 14.98 21.21
CA LEU A 11 23.31 14.47 20.57
C LEU A 11 22.22 15.54 20.50
N ALA A 12 22.03 16.30 21.57
CA ALA A 12 21.11 17.44 21.59
C ALA A 12 21.55 18.51 20.58
N LEU A 13 22.85 18.83 20.53
CA LEU A 13 23.40 19.76 19.53
C LEU A 13 23.20 19.25 18.11
N LEU A 14 23.40 17.95 17.85
CA LEU A 14 23.15 17.35 16.54
C LEU A 14 21.70 17.55 16.11
N LEU A 15 20.73 17.32 16.99
CA LEU A 15 19.31 17.53 16.69
C LEU A 15 19.00 19.01 16.42
N VAL A 16 19.62 19.94 17.14
CA VAL A 16 19.50 21.38 16.89
C VAL A 16 20.11 21.76 15.53
N LEU A 17 21.29 21.25 15.19
CA LEU A 17 21.96 21.53 13.91
C LEU A 17 21.19 20.97 12.70
N LEU A 18 20.39 19.92 12.91
CA LEU A 18 19.50 19.37 11.88
C LEU A 18 18.19 20.14 11.72
N TYR A 19 17.94 21.19 12.54
CA TYR A 19 16.73 22.02 12.47
C TYR A 19 16.34 22.41 11.05
N PRO A 20 17.23 22.92 10.18
CA PRO A 20 16.86 23.33 8.82
C PRO A 20 16.26 22.22 7.96
N VAL A 21 16.59 20.95 8.26
CA VAL A 21 16.08 19.80 7.50
C VAL A 21 14.77 19.31 8.09
N TRP A 22 14.70 19.10 9.41
CA TRP A 22 13.51 18.50 10.01
C TRP A 22 12.39 19.52 10.24
N SER A 23 12.68 20.83 10.31
CA SER A 23 11.66 21.88 10.41
C SER A 23 10.78 21.96 9.18
N ILE A 24 11.26 21.52 8.00
CA ILE A 24 10.47 21.42 6.77
C ILE A 24 9.24 20.53 7.00
N MET A 25 9.41 19.40 7.72
CA MET A 25 8.31 18.50 8.04
C MET A 25 7.24 19.13 8.93
N LEU A 26 7.59 20.18 9.69
CA LEU A 26 6.66 20.89 10.57
C LEU A 26 5.88 21.99 9.84
N ARG A 27 6.28 22.35 8.62
CA ARG A 27 5.62 23.39 7.85
C ARG A 27 4.17 23.01 7.54
N PRO A 28 3.19 23.88 7.80
CA PRO A 28 1.79 23.60 7.49
C PRO A 28 1.51 23.63 5.99
N ASP A 29 2.35 24.29 5.18
CA ASP A 29 2.23 24.42 3.73
C ASP A 29 3.04 23.36 2.95
N LEU A 30 3.69 22.41 3.63
CA LEU A 30 4.33 21.27 2.96
C LEU A 30 3.25 20.36 2.35
N ASP A 31 3.23 20.27 1.02
CA ASP A 31 2.22 19.53 0.27
C ASP A 31 2.65 18.09 -0.02
N LEU A 32 2.30 17.17 0.89
CA LEU A 32 2.55 15.74 0.67
C LEU A 32 1.74 15.15 -0.49
N TRP A 33 0.65 15.80 -0.92
CA TRP A 33 -0.14 15.33 -2.07
C TRP A 33 0.59 15.48 -3.40
N ALA A 34 1.58 16.37 -3.45
CA ALA A 34 2.36 16.60 -4.65
C ALA A 34 3.62 15.74 -4.72
N THR A 35 3.88 14.88 -3.72
CA THR A 35 5.03 13.96 -3.73
C THR A 35 4.71 12.67 -4.50
N ASP A 36 5.73 12.06 -5.11
CA ASP A 36 5.58 10.88 -5.98
C ASP A 36 4.82 9.72 -5.30
N ASP A 37 5.25 9.30 -4.11
CA ASP A 37 4.79 8.09 -3.43
C ASP A 37 3.84 8.38 -2.24
N ALA A 38 3.89 9.55 -1.56
CA ALA A 38 3.12 9.73 -0.32
C ALA A 38 1.61 9.85 -0.57
N ALA A 39 1.23 10.62 -1.58
CA ALA A 39 -0.15 10.93 -1.96
C ALA A 39 -0.88 9.68 -2.46
N GLU A 40 -0.26 9.02 -3.43
CA GLU A 40 -0.82 7.86 -4.12
C GLU A 40 -0.79 6.64 -3.22
N THR A 41 0.31 6.38 -2.49
CA THR A 41 0.47 5.09 -1.82
C THR A 41 0.49 5.17 -0.28
N HIS A 42 1.40 5.93 0.31
CA HIS A 42 1.74 5.71 1.72
C HIS A 42 0.73 6.29 2.71
N LEU A 43 0.17 7.48 2.46
CA LEU A 43 -0.90 8.05 3.29
C LEU A 43 -2.14 7.15 3.27
N GLN A 44 -2.50 6.65 2.09
CA GLN A 44 -3.64 5.77 1.90
C GLN A 44 -3.45 4.43 2.60
N ARG A 45 -2.26 3.82 2.52
CA ARG A 45 -1.94 2.57 3.22
C ARG A 45 -1.97 2.70 4.74
N ILE A 46 -1.55 3.84 5.31
CA ILE A 46 -1.69 4.10 6.77
C ILE A 46 -3.18 4.16 7.15
N TYR A 47 -3.99 4.86 6.35
CA TYR A 47 -5.43 4.95 6.60
C TYR A 47 -6.15 3.60 6.41
N ALA A 48 -5.83 2.86 5.36
CA ALA A 48 -6.35 1.52 5.08
C ALA A 48 -6.01 0.53 6.19
N MET A 49 -4.77 0.56 6.72
CA MET A 49 -4.37 -0.23 7.88
C MET A 49 -5.27 0.08 9.09
N ARG A 50 -5.58 1.37 9.33
CA ARG A 50 -6.49 1.79 10.40
C ARG A 50 -7.92 1.30 10.19
N LEU A 51 -8.43 1.25 8.97
CA LEU A 51 -9.78 0.75 8.68
C LEU A 51 -9.90 -0.73 9.04
N VAL A 52 -8.97 -1.58 8.57
CA VAL A 52 -9.07 -3.03 8.80
C VAL A 52 -8.92 -3.40 10.28
N PHE A 53 -8.08 -2.69 11.04
CA PHE A 53 -7.95 -2.92 12.47
C PHE A 53 -9.16 -2.47 13.31
N ARG A 54 -10.14 -1.77 12.72
CA ARG A 54 -11.44 -1.52 13.40
C ARG A 54 -12.35 -2.74 13.35
N GLU A 55 -12.15 -3.62 12.38
CA GLU A 55 -13.01 -4.78 12.14
C GLU A 55 -12.35 -6.08 12.61
N THR A 56 -11.02 -6.14 12.64
CA THR A 56 -10.25 -7.35 12.99
C THR A 56 -9.06 -7.02 13.89
N LEU A 57 -8.68 -7.95 14.76
CA LEU A 57 -7.49 -7.81 15.64
C LEU A 57 -6.23 -8.49 15.07
N ALA A 58 -6.33 -9.07 13.87
CA ALA A 58 -5.29 -9.83 13.21
C ALA A 58 -4.51 -8.97 12.21
N PHE A 59 -3.28 -9.37 11.88
CA PHE A 59 -2.50 -8.75 10.82
C PHE A 59 -3.27 -8.82 9.49
N PRO A 60 -3.55 -7.68 8.84
CA PRO A 60 -4.43 -7.63 7.69
C PRO A 60 -3.69 -8.05 6.43
N ARG A 61 -3.86 -9.32 6.02
CA ARG A 61 -3.34 -9.83 4.74
C ARG A 61 -4.20 -9.40 3.55
N TRP A 62 -5.47 -9.11 3.80
CA TRP A 62 -6.45 -8.65 2.83
C TRP A 62 -7.04 -7.33 3.30
N ILE A 63 -7.10 -6.33 2.42
CA ILE A 63 -7.74 -5.06 2.72
C ILE A 63 -9.02 -4.95 1.89
N PRO A 64 -10.21 -5.08 2.48
CA PRO A 64 -11.47 -5.14 1.73
C PRO A 64 -11.82 -3.85 1.00
N ASP A 65 -11.41 -2.71 1.55
CA ASP A 65 -11.77 -1.38 1.06
C ASP A 65 -10.97 -0.92 -0.17
N LEU A 66 -9.83 -1.54 -0.45
CA LEU A 66 -8.99 -1.21 -1.60
C LEU A 66 -9.50 -1.86 -2.88
N TYR A 67 -8.98 -1.39 -4.02
CA TYR A 67 -9.36 -1.86 -5.34
C TYR A 67 -10.87 -1.70 -5.55
N ARG A 68 -11.36 -0.48 -5.30
CA ARG A 68 -12.77 -0.12 -5.34
C ARG A 68 -13.62 -0.97 -4.41
N GLY A 69 -13.10 -1.43 -3.28
CA GLY A 69 -13.87 -2.27 -2.36
C GLY A 69 -13.99 -3.75 -2.76
N TYR A 70 -13.36 -4.20 -3.86
CA TYR A 70 -13.24 -5.64 -4.16
C TYR A 70 -12.11 -6.30 -3.35
N GLY A 71 -11.24 -5.49 -2.76
CA GLY A 71 -10.19 -5.87 -1.86
C GLY A 71 -8.83 -6.12 -2.53
N TYR A 72 -7.77 -5.98 -1.74
CA TYR A 72 -6.40 -6.01 -2.25
C TYR A 72 -5.38 -6.61 -1.25
N PRO A 73 -4.45 -7.49 -1.67
CA PRO A 73 -3.53 -8.19 -0.77
C PRO A 73 -2.19 -7.45 -0.52
N VAL A 74 -2.21 -6.12 -0.47
CA VAL A 74 -0.96 -5.31 -0.45
C VAL A 74 0.01 -5.68 0.67
N PHE A 75 -0.47 -5.91 1.90
CA PHE A 75 0.40 -6.23 3.04
C PHE A 75 0.80 -7.70 3.12
N ASN A 76 0.28 -8.55 2.22
CA ASN A 76 0.81 -9.91 2.06
C ASN A 76 2.14 -9.91 1.31
N PHE A 77 2.42 -8.89 0.49
CA PHE A 77 3.63 -8.78 -0.33
C PHE A 77 4.52 -7.59 0.05
N TYR A 78 3.91 -6.43 0.36
CA TYR A 78 4.64 -5.21 0.71
C TYR A 78 4.99 -5.15 2.20
N SER A 79 6.15 -4.56 2.51
CA SER A 79 6.69 -4.40 3.86
C SER A 79 5.75 -3.63 4.82
N PRO A 80 5.26 -4.24 5.92
CA PRO A 80 4.14 -3.67 6.68
C PRO A 80 4.53 -2.68 7.80
N MET A 81 5.79 -2.62 8.22
CA MET A 81 6.18 -1.98 9.50
C MET A 81 5.78 -0.51 9.59
N VAL A 82 5.97 0.27 8.52
CA VAL A 82 5.63 1.71 8.51
C VAL A 82 4.15 1.94 8.76
N TYR A 83 3.29 1.10 8.18
CA TYR A 83 1.84 1.25 8.29
C TYR A 83 1.33 0.75 9.64
N LEU A 84 1.95 -0.29 10.21
CA LEU A 84 1.69 -0.71 11.59
C LEU A 84 2.05 0.40 12.58
N VAL A 85 3.24 1.01 12.45
CA VAL A 85 3.64 2.16 13.29
C VAL A 85 2.71 3.35 13.08
N GLY A 86 2.34 3.65 11.83
CA GLY A 86 1.36 4.69 11.50
C GLY A 86 0.01 4.44 12.17
N HIS A 87 -0.50 3.21 12.10
CA HIS A 87 -1.74 2.83 12.77
C HIS A 87 -1.66 3.02 14.30
N LEU A 88 -0.59 2.55 14.94
CA LEU A 88 -0.37 2.72 16.38
C LEU A 88 -0.38 4.20 16.79
N LEU A 89 0.21 5.08 15.98
CA LEU A 89 0.13 6.53 16.20
C LEU A 89 -1.31 7.03 16.07
N THR A 90 -2.06 6.59 15.05
CA THR A 90 -3.44 7.05 14.84
C THR A 90 -4.42 6.62 15.92
N ILE A 91 -4.15 5.53 16.65
CA ILE A 91 -4.96 5.12 17.81
C ILE A 91 -4.86 6.16 18.94
N THR A 92 -3.74 6.86 19.05
CA THR A 92 -3.55 7.93 20.06
C THR A 92 -4.27 9.24 19.74
N GLY A 93 -4.98 9.31 18.60
CA GLY A 93 -5.66 10.52 18.11
C GLY A 93 -4.83 11.35 17.12
N VAL A 94 -3.59 10.96 16.83
CA VAL A 94 -2.76 11.60 15.78
C VAL A 94 -3.40 11.35 14.41
N SER A 95 -3.55 12.40 13.60
CA SER A 95 -4.07 12.24 12.22
C SER A 95 -3.09 11.42 11.37
N VAL A 96 -3.58 10.77 10.30
CA VAL A 96 -2.73 10.00 9.37
C VAL A 96 -1.61 10.87 8.78
N TRP A 97 -1.94 12.10 8.41
CA TRP A 97 -0.99 13.09 7.94
C TRP A 97 0.14 13.34 8.95
N ASN A 98 -0.21 13.59 10.21
CA ASN A 98 0.79 13.81 11.26
C ASN A 98 1.55 12.53 11.64
N ALA A 99 0.93 11.35 11.53
CA ALA A 99 1.62 10.09 11.72
C ALA A 99 2.74 9.91 10.66
N PHE A 100 2.46 10.22 9.40
CA PHE A 100 3.49 10.27 8.34
C PHE A 100 4.63 11.23 8.71
N ARG A 101 4.30 12.44 9.14
CA ARG A 101 5.28 13.46 9.56
C ARG A 101 6.16 12.98 10.72
N VAL A 102 5.56 12.39 11.75
CA VAL A 102 6.26 11.86 12.93
C VAL A 102 7.21 10.73 12.55
N ILE A 103 6.79 9.80 11.68
CA ILE A 103 7.66 8.73 11.19
C ILE A 103 8.81 9.32 10.37
N GLY A 104 8.56 10.31 9.51
CA GLY A 104 9.61 10.97 8.74
C GLY A 104 10.67 11.66 9.61
N LEU A 105 10.23 12.35 10.68
CA LEU A 105 11.12 12.87 11.72
C LEU A 105 11.92 11.75 12.40
N GLY A 106 11.25 10.64 12.73
CA GLY A 106 11.86 9.44 13.29
C GLY A 106 12.93 8.82 12.38
N SER A 107 12.71 8.81 11.06
CA SER A 107 13.67 8.32 10.06
C SER A 107 14.96 9.13 10.07
N MET A 108 14.85 10.47 10.02
CA MET A 108 16.02 11.38 10.07
C MET A 108 16.75 11.26 11.42
N ALA A 109 16.02 11.20 12.53
CA ALA A 109 16.59 11.01 13.85
C ALA A 109 17.31 9.66 13.96
N SER A 110 16.70 8.57 13.47
CA SER A 110 17.34 7.25 13.45
C SER A 110 18.62 7.24 12.62
N GLY A 111 18.60 7.86 11.43
CA GLY A 111 19.77 7.97 10.56
C GLY A 111 20.92 8.77 11.21
N ALA A 112 20.59 9.89 11.84
CA ALA A 112 21.53 10.73 12.56
C ALA A 112 22.14 10.00 13.76
N ILE A 113 21.29 9.49 14.65
CA ILE A 113 21.71 8.83 15.89
C ILE A 113 22.45 7.53 15.57
N GLY A 114 21.99 6.77 14.58
CA GLY A 114 22.62 5.53 14.14
C GLY A 114 24.02 5.78 13.57
N THR A 115 24.16 6.76 12.69
CA THR A 115 25.47 7.17 12.16
C THR A 115 26.41 7.66 13.25
N TYR A 116 25.88 8.46 14.19
CA TYR A 116 26.63 8.91 15.36
C TYR A 116 27.20 7.73 16.15
N TYR A 117 26.35 6.78 16.57
CA TYR A 117 26.82 5.62 17.33
C TYR A 117 27.71 4.70 16.52
N PHE A 118 27.44 4.52 15.23
CA PHE A 118 28.31 3.76 14.35
C PHE A 118 29.74 4.32 14.38
N VAL A 119 29.89 5.62 14.15
CA VAL A 119 31.21 6.28 14.17
C VAL A 119 31.84 6.19 15.55
N ARG A 120 31.09 6.51 16.62
CA ARG A 120 31.60 6.48 18.00
C ARG A 120 32.14 5.11 18.40
N VAL A 121 31.42 4.05 18.08
CA VAL A 121 31.78 2.69 18.48
C VAL A 121 32.89 2.12 17.59
N SER A 122 32.77 2.27 16.27
CA SER A 122 33.73 1.71 15.32
C SER A 122 35.09 2.42 15.40
N CYS A 123 35.12 3.76 15.48
CA CYS A 123 36.38 4.52 15.52
C CYS A 123 37.08 4.43 16.89
N GLN A 124 36.34 4.46 18.01
CA GLN A 124 36.94 4.39 19.35
C GLN A 124 37.75 3.11 19.56
N ARG A 125 37.26 1.97 19.05
CA ARG A 125 37.97 0.69 19.15
C ARG A 125 39.14 0.56 18.19
N GLN A 126 39.10 1.21 17.03
CA GLN A 126 40.16 1.14 16.02
C GLN A 126 41.33 2.09 16.31
N ASN A 127 41.04 3.31 16.77
CA ASN A 127 42.03 4.38 16.92
C ASN A 127 42.32 4.73 18.39
N GLY A 128 41.64 4.13 19.36
CA GLY A 128 41.74 4.47 20.79
C GLY A 128 41.06 5.79 21.16
N THR A 129 40.73 6.63 20.17
CA THR A 129 40.01 7.89 20.30
C THR A 129 38.77 7.89 19.41
N SER A 130 37.70 8.54 19.88
CA SER A 130 36.59 8.94 19.02
C SER A 130 36.13 10.32 19.48
N THR A 131 36.34 11.30 18.62
CA THR A 131 35.86 12.65 18.85
C THR A 131 34.35 12.72 18.60
N PRO A 132 33.57 13.30 19.54
CA PRO A 132 32.15 13.55 19.28
C PRO A 132 31.93 14.38 18.02
N PHE A 133 32.89 15.23 17.67
CA PHE A 133 32.86 16.07 16.47
C PHE A 133 32.81 15.25 15.17
N ALA A 134 33.70 14.27 14.97
CA ALA A 134 33.68 13.45 13.76
C ALA A 134 32.35 12.68 13.59
N ALA A 135 31.78 12.20 14.70
CA ALA A 135 30.47 11.55 14.70
C ALA A 135 29.32 12.52 14.38
N VAL A 136 29.34 13.75 14.90
CA VAL A 136 28.36 14.79 14.56
C VAL A 136 28.47 15.16 13.08
N VAL A 137 29.68 15.39 12.56
CA VAL A 137 29.91 15.70 11.14
C VAL A 137 29.35 14.60 10.25
N ALA A 138 29.70 13.33 10.48
CA ALA A 138 29.18 12.22 9.67
C ALA A 138 27.64 12.14 9.73
N SER A 139 27.04 12.38 10.90
CA SER A 139 25.59 12.36 11.07
C SER A 139 24.91 13.49 10.28
N LEU A 140 25.47 14.70 10.34
CA LEU A 140 25.01 15.83 9.54
C LEU A 140 25.13 15.54 8.05
N MET A 141 26.27 15.01 7.60
CA MET A 141 26.49 14.70 6.19
C MET A 141 25.55 13.62 5.66
N TYR A 142 25.23 12.61 6.46
CA TYR A 142 24.31 11.56 6.04
C TYR A 142 22.87 12.08 5.92
N VAL A 143 22.41 12.89 6.88
CA VAL A 143 21.04 13.44 6.85
C VAL A 143 20.89 14.54 5.80
N LEU A 144 21.91 15.39 5.64
CA LEU A 144 21.93 16.46 4.64
C LEU A 144 22.24 15.97 3.24
N ALA A 145 22.68 14.73 3.05
CA ALA A 145 22.88 14.21 1.71
C ALA A 145 21.56 14.25 0.93
N PRO A 146 21.58 14.60 -0.38
CA PRO A 146 20.35 14.83 -1.13
C PRO A 146 19.40 13.64 -1.10
N TYR A 147 19.92 12.43 -1.33
CA TYR A 147 19.11 11.24 -1.56
C TYR A 147 18.41 10.67 -0.31
N PRO A 148 19.12 10.36 0.80
CA PRO A 148 18.58 9.47 1.82
C PRO A 148 17.33 10.00 2.53
N PHE A 149 17.26 11.31 2.77
CA PHE A 149 16.15 11.93 3.51
C PHE A 149 15.55 13.12 2.78
N VAL A 150 16.33 14.06 2.25
CA VAL A 150 15.76 15.27 1.61
C VAL A 150 14.86 14.89 0.44
N ILE A 151 15.37 14.11 -0.51
CA ILE A 151 14.61 13.64 -1.68
C ILE A 151 13.58 12.59 -1.27
N ASN A 152 14.01 11.55 -0.54
CA ASN A 152 13.12 10.44 -0.22
C ASN A 152 11.91 10.87 0.61
N ILE A 153 12.04 11.85 1.50
CA ILE A 153 10.93 12.31 2.34
C ILE A 153 10.17 13.45 1.66
N TYR A 154 10.84 14.47 1.14
CA TYR A 154 10.17 15.72 0.74
C TYR A 154 9.80 15.80 -0.74
N LEU A 155 10.38 14.98 -1.60
CA LEU A 155 10.08 14.97 -3.04
C LEU A 155 9.36 13.68 -3.44
N ARG A 156 9.93 12.55 -3.04
CA ARG A 156 9.34 11.23 -3.28
C ARG A 156 8.26 10.89 -2.29
N GLY A 157 8.36 11.33 -1.04
CA GLY A 157 7.43 10.86 -0.02
C GLY A 157 7.53 9.35 0.29
N ASN A 158 8.62 8.69 -0.10
CA ASN A 158 8.88 7.27 0.14
C ASN A 158 9.32 7.02 1.59
N LEU A 159 8.35 7.08 2.48
CA LEU A 159 8.55 6.97 3.92
C LEU A 159 9.16 5.61 4.34
N PRO A 160 8.77 4.45 3.77
CA PRO A 160 9.41 3.16 4.05
C PRO A 160 10.90 3.13 3.69
N GLU A 161 11.28 3.62 2.50
CA GLU A 161 12.68 3.69 2.11
C GLU A 161 13.49 4.60 3.03
N ALA A 162 12.97 5.79 3.36
CA ALA A 162 13.64 6.74 4.26
C ALA A 162 13.86 6.16 5.66
N LEU A 163 12.85 5.50 6.25
CA LEU A 163 12.99 4.86 7.56
C LEU A 163 14.00 3.72 7.50
N SER A 164 13.95 2.90 6.45
CA SER A 164 14.90 1.82 6.27
C SER A 164 16.34 2.33 6.13
N LEU A 165 16.57 3.42 5.39
CA LEU A 165 17.87 4.08 5.30
C LEU A 165 18.31 4.63 6.66
N GLY A 166 17.39 5.20 7.44
CA GLY A 166 17.63 5.59 8.84
C GLY A 166 18.03 4.41 9.75
N LEU A 167 17.68 3.17 9.39
CA LEU A 167 18.04 1.95 10.13
C LEU A 167 19.35 1.31 9.64
N VAL A 168 19.81 1.59 8.41
CA VAL A 168 21.04 1.00 7.84
C VAL A 168 22.27 1.20 8.74
N PRO A 169 22.55 2.39 9.30
CA PRO A 169 23.71 2.57 10.19
C PRO A 169 23.65 1.66 11.42
N TRP A 170 22.46 1.40 11.97
CA TRP A 170 22.29 0.50 13.11
C TRP A 170 22.57 -0.96 12.73
N PHE A 171 22.09 -1.38 11.56
CA PHE A 171 22.35 -2.72 11.05
C PHE A 171 23.82 -2.95 10.74
N LEU A 172 24.49 -2.01 10.05
CA LEU A 172 25.92 -2.12 9.79
C LEU A 172 26.72 -2.13 11.11
N LEU A 173 26.31 -1.35 12.11
CA LEU A 173 26.93 -1.37 13.44
C LEU A 173 26.76 -2.75 14.10
N ALA A 174 25.56 -3.35 14.00
CA ALA A 174 25.29 -4.67 14.53
C ALA A 174 26.15 -5.75 13.85
N VAL A 175 26.27 -5.69 12.52
CA VAL A 175 27.15 -6.55 11.72
C VAL A 175 28.61 -6.34 12.13
N ASP A 176 29.08 -5.10 12.27
CA ASP A 176 30.46 -4.82 12.74
C ASP A 176 30.72 -5.44 14.12
N GLN A 177 29.76 -5.33 15.06
CA GLN A 177 29.87 -5.93 16.38
C GLN A 177 30.00 -7.46 16.35
N CYS A 178 29.46 -8.15 15.36
CA CYS A 178 29.65 -9.60 15.23
C CYS A 178 31.14 -9.96 15.11
N PHE A 179 31.96 -9.12 14.48
CA PHE A 179 33.40 -9.35 14.32
C PHE A 179 34.21 -8.84 15.51
N ILE A 180 33.81 -7.75 16.16
CA ILE A 180 34.65 -7.08 17.18
C ILE A 180 34.25 -7.35 18.63
N ALA A 181 33.04 -7.84 18.91
CA ALA A 181 32.61 -8.05 20.29
C ALA A 181 33.27 -9.28 20.92
N ALA A 182 33.55 -9.18 22.23
CA ALA A 182 34.10 -10.29 23.01
C ALA A 182 33.25 -11.56 22.89
N ARG A 183 33.87 -12.74 23.03
CA ARG A 183 33.19 -14.05 22.91
C ARG A 183 31.96 -14.18 23.81
N ARG A 184 32.00 -13.63 25.02
CA ARG A 184 30.87 -13.61 25.96
C ARG A 184 29.63 -12.83 25.49
N ALA A 185 29.78 -11.95 24.49
CA ALA A 185 28.70 -11.13 23.94
C ALA A 185 28.04 -11.75 22.71
N THR A 186 28.37 -12.99 22.34
CA THR A 186 27.90 -13.66 21.11
C THR A 186 26.38 -13.62 20.94
N ILE A 187 25.63 -14.04 21.96
CA ILE A 187 24.15 -14.06 21.91
C ILE A 187 23.61 -12.66 21.65
N ARG A 188 24.12 -11.66 22.39
CA ARG A 188 23.71 -10.26 22.22
C ARG A 188 23.96 -9.76 20.80
N THR A 189 25.15 -10.00 20.24
CA THR A 189 25.47 -9.55 18.88
C THR A 189 24.60 -10.21 17.82
N VAL A 190 24.35 -11.51 17.97
CA VAL A 190 23.47 -12.27 17.08
C VAL A 190 22.05 -11.73 17.13
N LEU A 191 21.49 -11.52 18.33
CA LEU A 191 20.12 -11.01 18.48
C LEU A 191 19.97 -9.58 17.95
N ILE A 192 20.93 -8.69 18.21
CA ILE A 192 20.87 -7.31 17.68
C ILE A 192 20.97 -7.33 16.15
N ALA A 193 21.87 -8.12 15.57
CA ALA A 193 21.98 -8.25 14.11
C ALA A 193 20.70 -8.85 13.49
N ALA A 194 20.12 -9.85 14.13
CA ALA A 194 18.87 -10.48 13.70
C ALA A 194 17.69 -9.50 13.73
N VAL A 195 17.49 -8.78 14.84
CA VAL A 195 16.36 -7.84 15.01
C VAL A 195 16.52 -6.61 14.11
N THR A 196 17.73 -6.07 13.97
CA THR A 196 17.96 -4.94 13.05
C THR A 196 17.80 -5.35 11.59
N GLY A 197 18.27 -6.54 11.21
CA GLY A 197 18.04 -7.13 9.88
C GLY A 197 16.55 -7.34 9.59
N ALA A 198 15.82 -8.00 10.50
CA ALA A 198 14.38 -8.23 10.36
C ALA A 198 13.60 -6.91 10.30
N THR A 199 13.90 -5.94 11.16
CA THR A 199 13.23 -4.63 11.18
C THR A 199 13.42 -3.88 9.85
N ILE A 200 14.64 -3.91 9.28
CA ILE A 200 14.90 -3.28 7.98
C ILE A 200 14.04 -3.93 6.87
N VAL A 201 14.00 -5.26 6.81
CA VAL A 201 13.22 -5.98 5.78
C VAL A 201 11.71 -5.77 5.96
N LEU A 202 11.21 -5.75 7.20
CA LEU A 202 9.80 -5.43 7.50
C LEU A 202 9.44 -3.97 7.23
N THR A 203 10.44 -3.08 7.18
CA THR A 203 10.27 -1.66 6.86
C THR A 203 10.25 -1.44 5.35
N HIS A 204 11.26 -1.95 4.65
CA HIS A 204 11.33 -1.86 3.19
C HIS A 204 12.27 -2.96 2.65
N GLN A 205 11.69 -4.01 2.07
CA GLN A 205 12.41 -5.19 1.55
C GLN A 205 13.55 -4.81 0.60
N LEU A 206 13.32 -3.85 -0.30
CA LEU A 206 14.31 -3.41 -1.30
C LEU A 206 15.51 -2.73 -0.64
N SER A 207 15.28 -1.86 0.33
CA SER A 207 16.36 -1.27 1.13
C SER A 207 17.05 -2.30 2.02
N GLY A 208 16.36 -3.37 2.41
CA GLY A 208 16.97 -4.53 3.07
C GLY A 208 17.99 -5.25 2.20
N LEU A 209 17.71 -5.42 0.91
CA LEU A 209 18.68 -5.96 -0.05
C LEU A 209 19.90 -5.03 -0.17
N LEU A 210 19.70 -3.72 -0.23
CA LEU A 210 20.79 -2.73 -0.26
C LEU A 210 21.61 -2.74 1.04
N ALA A 211 20.96 -2.88 2.19
CA ALA A 211 21.61 -3.00 3.49
C ALA A 211 22.46 -4.28 3.57
N LEU A 212 21.96 -5.40 3.02
CA LEU A 212 22.71 -6.65 2.91
C LEU A 212 23.93 -6.49 2.01
N GLY A 213 23.78 -5.89 0.82
CA GLY A 213 24.90 -5.58 -0.07
C GLY A 213 25.95 -4.69 0.61
N GLY A 214 25.51 -3.63 1.30
CA GLY A 214 26.38 -2.77 2.10
C GLY A 214 27.09 -3.52 3.24
N ALA A 215 26.41 -4.46 3.90
CA ALA A 215 27.01 -5.30 4.93
C ALA A 215 28.06 -6.25 4.35
N ILE A 216 27.83 -6.85 3.18
CA ILE A 216 28.81 -7.68 2.49
C ILE A 216 30.07 -6.86 2.19
N VAL A 217 29.92 -5.69 1.59
CA VAL A 217 31.05 -4.79 1.28
C VAL A 217 31.79 -4.36 2.56
N TRP A 218 31.05 -4.04 3.61
CA TRP A 218 31.63 -3.72 4.92
C TRP A 218 32.43 -4.89 5.51
N ILE A 219 31.87 -6.10 5.47
CA ILE A 219 32.52 -7.32 5.96
C ILE A 219 33.82 -7.59 5.21
N VAL A 220 33.87 -7.38 3.88
CA VAL A 220 35.11 -7.53 3.10
C VAL A 220 36.21 -6.61 3.64
N GLY A 221 35.89 -5.32 3.86
CA GLY A 221 36.83 -4.39 4.49
C GLY A 221 37.26 -4.84 5.89
N ARG A 222 36.32 -5.38 6.69
CA ARG A 222 36.59 -5.87 8.06
C ARG A 222 37.43 -7.14 8.13
N VAL A 223 37.24 -8.08 7.22
CA VAL A 223 37.98 -9.33 7.18
C VAL A 223 39.39 -9.09 6.67
N ALA A 224 39.55 -8.24 5.64
CA ALA A 224 40.86 -7.74 5.23
C ALA A 224 41.57 -7.07 6.42
N ALA A 225 40.82 -6.35 7.27
CA ALA A 225 41.31 -5.67 8.46
C ALA A 225 41.73 -6.56 9.63
N SER A 226 41.02 -7.65 9.87
CA SER A 226 41.26 -8.49 11.04
C SER A 226 40.89 -9.94 10.75
N PRO A 227 41.75 -10.67 10.00
CA PRO A 227 41.46 -12.04 9.57
C PRO A 227 41.21 -13.00 10.74
N SER A 228 41.86 -12.78 11.89
CA SER A 228 41.77 -13.64 13.08
C SER A 228 40.36 -13.67 13.71
N SER A 229 39.55 -12.63 13.49
CA SER A 229 38.16 -12.55 13.98
C SER A 229 37.12 -13.10 13.01
N ALA A 230 37.52 -13.40 11.77
CA ALA A 230 36.61 -13.67 10.66
C ALA A 230 35.70 -14.89 10.91
N ARG A 231 36.28 -16.02 11.36
CA ARG A 231 35.51 -17.27 11.54
C ARG A 231 34.35 -17.10 12.53
N LEU A 232 34.59 -16.46 13.67
CA LEU A 232 33.56 -16.21 14.67
C LEU A 232 32.57 -15.14 14.20
N GLY A 233 33.05 -14.09 13.52
CA GLY A 233 32.20 -13.04 12.95
C GLY A 233 31.22 -13.60 11.93
N PHE A 234 31.69 -14.42 10.98
CA PHE A 234 30.83 -15.09 10.01
C PHE A 234 29.82 -16.02 10.67
N ALA A 235 30.22 -16.82 11.66
CA ALA A 235 29.29 -17.68 12.40
C ALA A 235 28.17 -16.88 13.09
N ARG A 236 28.51 -15.72 13.69
CA ARG A 236 27.55 -14.82 14.32
C ARG A 236 26.62 -14.15 13.30
N VAL A 237 27.13 -13.71 12.16
CA VAL A 237 26.33 -13.13 11.08
C VAL A 237 25.39 -14.18 10.48
N ALA A 238 25.87 -15.39 10.22
CA ALA A 238 25.07 -16.49 9.69
C ALA A 238 23.94 -16.88 10.67
N LEU A 239 24.26 -17.02 11.96
CA LEU A 239 23.24 -17.29 12.98
C LEU A 239 22.25 -16.13 13.12
N GLY A 240 22.73 -14.89 13.05
CA GLY A 240 21.87 -13.70 13.05
C GLY A 240 20.93 -13.67 11.84
N GLY A 241 21.43 -14.05 10.66
CA GLY A 241 20.63 -14.20 9.43
C GLY A 241 19.58 -15.29 9.55
N LEU A 242 19.92 -16.44 10.14
CA LEU A 242 18.96 -17.53 10.39
C LEU A 242 17.82 -17.09 11.33
N VAL A 243 18.17 -16.43 12.45
CA VAL A 243 17.17 -15.89 13.39
C VAL A 243 16.34 -14.79 12.73
N SER A 244 16.95 -13.91 11.93
CA SER A 244 16.24 -12.90 11.16
C SER A 244 15.26 -13.53 10.17
N GLY A 245 15.67 -14.58 9.45
CA GLY A 245 14.80 -15.32 8.52
C GLY A 245 13.63 -15.98 9.26
N GLY A 246 13.87 -16.54 10.44
CA GLY A 246 12.83 -17.08 11.31
C GLY A 246 11.81 -16.03 11.75
N LEU A 247 12.26 -14.84 12.16
CA LEU A 247 11.38 -13.71 12.52
C LEU A 247 10.57 -13.17 11.33
N LEU A 248 11.09 -13.30 10.11
CA LEU A 248 10.46 -12.83 8.88
C LEU A 248 9.52 -13.86 8.24
N ALA A 249 9.50 -15.10 8.73
CA ALA A 249 8.86 -16.22 8.04
C ALA A 249 7.34 -16.02 7.81
N SER A 250 6.62 -15.46 8.77
CA SER A 250 5.19 -15.13 8.70
C SER A 250 4.81 -14.15 7.58
N THR A 251 5.77 -13.30 7.17
CA THR A 251 5.61 -12.38 6.02
C THR A 251 6.30 -12.91 4.76
N GLY A 252 7.48 -13.50 4.88
CA GLY A 252 8.34 -13.85 3.76
C GLY A 252 7.93 -15.14 3.04
N ILE A 253 7.49 -16.16 3.79
CA ILE A 253 7.02 -17.41 3.17
C ILE A 253 5.78 -17.18 2.32
N PRO A 254 4.69 -16.57 2.82
CA PRO A 254 3.53 -16.30 1.99
C PRO A 254 3.83 -15.32 0.85
N SER A 255 4.65 -14.28 1.07
CA SER A 255 4.98 -13.33 -0.01
C SER A 255 5.70 -13.99 -1.19
N ILE A 256 6.44 -15.08 -0.96
CA ILE A 256 7.16 -15.83 -2.00
C ILE A 256 6.26 -16.90 -2.62
N LEU A 257 5.60 -17.71 -1.79
CA LEU A 257 4.84 -18.87 -2.27
C LEU A 257 3.48 -18.49 -2.87
N GLU A 258 2.91 -17.35 -2.48
CA GLU A 258 1.67 -16.81 -3.05
C GLU A 258 1.93 -15.77 -4.15
N LEU A 259 3.20 -15.50 -4.49
CA LEU A 259 3.57 -14.54 -5.54
C LEU A 259 2.95 -14.86 -6.92
N PRO A 260 2.84 -16.14 -7.35
CA PRO A 260 2.18 -16.47 -8.62
C PRO A 260 0.68 -16.17 -8.66
N ALA A 261 0.06 -15.84 -7.51
CA ALA A 261 -1.35 -15.50 -7.44
C ALA A 261 -1.64 -14.03 -7.76
N VAL A 262 -0.62 -13.23 -8.10
CA VAL A 262 -0.74 -11.82 -8.48
C VAL A 262 0.12 -11.48 -9.69
N HIS A 263 -0.18 -10.36 -10.34
CA HIS A 263 0.59 -9.80 -11.46
C HIS A 263 1.92 -9.14 -11.02
N TYR A 264 2.80 -9.90 -10.38
CA TYR A 264 4.08 -9.40 -9.88
C TYR A 264 5.02 -8.90 -10.99
N GLU A 265 4.85 -9.39 -12.22
CA GLU A 265 5.58 -8.89 -13.39
C GLU A 265 5.46 -7.38 -13.57
N ASN A 266 4.32 -6.78 -13.18
CA ASN A 266 4.10 -5.33 -13.23
C ASN A 266 5.02 -4.56 -12.26
N ALA A 267 5.49 -5.22 -11.20
CA ALA A 267 6.38 -4.63 -10.18
C ALA A 267 7.84 -4.53 -10.66
N THR A 268 8.15 -5.17 -11.78
CA THR A 268 9.50 -5.31 -12.31
C THR A 268 9.66 -4.52 -13.60
N MET A 269 10.86 -3.95 -13.80
CA MET A 269 11.18 -3.24 -15.03
C MET A 269 11.95 -4.16 -15.98
N PRO A 270 11.67 -4.12 -17.30
CA PRO A 270 12.49 -4.78 -18.29
C PRO A 270 13.96 -4.38 -18.15
N ILE A 271 14.88 -5.33 -18.31
CA ILE A 271 16.32 -5.05 -18.13
C ILE A 271 16.82 -3.92 -19.03
N ALA A 272 16.31 -3.83 -20.26
CA ALA A 272 16.63 -2.73 -21.18
C ALA A 272 16.34 -1.37 -20.54
N GLN A 273 15.12 -1.16 -20.04
CA GLN A 273 14.68 0.07 -19.36
C GLN A 273 15.50 0.38 -18.10
N LEU A 274 15.93 -0.65 -17.37
CA LEU A 274 16.76 -0.49 -16.19
C LEU A 274 18.18 -0.03 -16.56
N LEU A 275 18.78 -0.58 -17.62
CA LEU A 275 20.08 -0.14 -18.12
C LEU A 275 20.04 1.32 -18.63
N GLU A 276 18.89 1.79 -19.14
CA GLU A 276 18.72 3.20 -19.53
C GLU A 276 18.82 4.18 -18.35
N LYS A 277 18.65 3.68 -17.13
CA LYS A 277 18.70 4.45 -15.87
C LYS A 277 20.10 4.49 -15.27
N LEU A 278 21.08 3.81 -15.86
CA LEU A 278 22.48 3.90 -15.45
C LEU A 278 23.13 5.17 -16.00
N VAL A 279 24.03 5.73 -15.19
CA VAL A 279 24.75 6.95 -15.53
C VAL A 279 25.82 6.64 -16.58
N ASP A 280 25.64 7.17 -17.79
CA ASP A 280 26.67 7.07 -18.83
C ASP A 280 27.84 8.03 -18.55
N ILE A 281 29.01 7.42 -18.35
CA ILE A 281 30.28 8.13 -18.10
C ILE A 281 30.93 8.55 -19.43
N SER A 282 30.70 7.80 -20.51
CA SER A 282 31.52 7.82 -21.72
C SER A 282 31.19 8.94 -22.71
N GLY A 283 30.12 9.71 -22.49
CA GLY A 283 29.78 10.83 -23.38
C GLY A 283 28.88 10.45 -24.56
N GLY A 284 28.27 9.26 -24.56
CA GLY A 284 27.38 8.80 -25.61
C GLY A 284 26.09 9.62 -25.72
N THR A 285 25.32 9.38 -26.80
CA THR A 285 24.16 10.17 -27.23
C THR A 285 23.31 10.70 -26.07
N PRO A 286 23.10 12.03 -25.98
CA PRO A 286 22.19 12.61 -25.00
C PRO A 286 20.82 11.93 -25.13
N ARG A 287 20.35 11.28 -24.07
CA ARG A 287 19.00 10.72 -24.06
C ARG A 287 18.03 11.85 -23.72
N PRO A 288 17.15 12.27 -24.64
CA PRO A 288 16.22 13.37 -24.37
C PRO A 288 15.26 12.95 -23.25
N ILE A 289 15.12 13.82 -22.23
CA ILE A 289 13.95 13.80 -21.34
C ILE A 289 12.97 14.80 -21.92
N ILE A 290 11.75 14.36 -22.22
CA ILE A 290 10.64 15.26 -22.48
C ILE A 290 10.08 15.66 -21.11
N LEU A 291 10.42 16.87 -20.65
CA LEU A 291 9.75 17.53 -19.53
C LEU A 291 8.55 18.31 -20.07
N HIS A 292 7.48 18.49 -19.29
CA HIS A 292 6.48 19.52 -19.58
C HIS A 292 7.15 20.92 -19.44
N GLY A 293 7.77 21.40 -20.52
CA GLY A 293 8.60 22.62 -20.57
C GLY A 293 9.87 22.44 -21.42
N PRO A 294 10.74 23.44 -21.57
CA PRO A 294 11.95 23.31 -22.38
C PRO A 294 12.85 22.19 -21.84
N ALA A 295 13.25 21.28 -22.73
CA ALA A 295 14.08 20.11 -22.41
C ALA A 295 15.36 20.54 -21.69
N VAL A 296 15.59 20.03 -20.47
CA VAL A 296 16.87 20.16 -19.78
C VAL A 296 17.72 18.96 -20.16
N PRO A 297 18.81 19.13 -20.94
CA PRO A 297 19.65 18.00 -21.32
C PRO A 297 20.29 17.37 -20.07
N VAL A 298 20.16 16.05 -19.93
CA VAL A 298 21.05 15.28 -19.03
C VAL A 298 22.42 15.30 -19.67
N LEU A 299 23.26 16.23 -19.23
CA LEU A 299 24.62 16.35 -19.71
C LEU A 299 25.35 15.02 -19.46
N PRO A 300 26.08 14.46 -20.44
CA PRO A 300 26.85 13.24 -20.24
C PRO A 300 27.86 13.37 -19.09
N GLY A 301 28.25 12.24 -18.49
CA GLY A 301 29.25 12.19 -17.43
C GLY A 301 28.70 11.74 -16.07
N ALA A 302 29.60 11.39 -15.16
CA ALA A 302 29.26 10.69 -13.91
C ALA A 302 28.71 11.58 -12.78
N VAL A 303 28.62 12.89 -13.02
CA VAL A 303 28.35 13.92 -12.02
C VAL A 303 27.38 14.93 -12.61
N ASP A 304 26.40 15.37 -11.82
CA ASP A 304 25.67 16.59 -12.16
C ASP A 304 26.52 17.78 -11.72
N TRP A 305 27.10 18.50 -12.68
CA TRP A 305 27.92 19.67 -12.41
C TRP A 305 27.12 20.89 -11.92
N ALA A 306 25.79 20.78 -11.84
CA ALA A 306 25.00 21.73 -11.07
C ALA A 306 25.46 21.74 -9.60
N TRP A 307 25.49 22.95 -9.03
CA TRP A 307 25.85 23.11 -7.62
C TRP A 307 24.75 22.54 -6.70
N MET A 308 23.49 22.83 -7.03
CA MET A 308 22.30 22.31 -6.34
C MET A 308 21.80 21.03 -6.98
N TYR A 309 21.28 20.12 -6.16
CA TYR A 309 20.74 18.85 -6.62
C TYR A 309 19.46 19.06 -7.44
N ARG A 310 19.39 18.46 -8.63
CA ARG A 310 18.20 18.48 -9.50
C ARG A 310 17.49 17.14 -9.44
N TYR A 311 16.27 17.13 -8.90
CA TYR A 311 15.37 15.99 -8.97
C TYR A 311 14.40 16.17 -10.15
N PRO A 312 14.25 15.19 -11.06
CA PRO A 312 13.28 15.27 -12.15
C PRO A 312 11.87 15.10 -11.58
N TRP A 313 11.15 16.22 -11.39
CA TRP A 313 9.85 16.24 -10.73
C TRP A 313 8.69 16.13 -11.74
N GLY A 314 7.66 15.32 -11.44
CA GLY A 314 6.36 15.33 -12.14
C GLY A 314 6.26 14.60 -13.49
N ILE A 315 6.91 13.43 -13.67
CA ILE A 315 6.82 12.64 -14.91
C ILE A 315 6.58 11.15 -14.58
N ALA A 316 5.67 10.50 -15.30
CA ALA A 316 5.67 9.05 -15.54
C ALA A 316 6.00 8.78 -17.04
N PRO A 317 6.74 7.72 -17.43
CA PRO A 317 7.64 6.81 -16.69
C PRO A 317 9.14 6.94 -17.08
N THR A 318 9.57 8.01 -17.74
CA THR A 318 10.95 8.18 -18.23
C THR A 318 11.85 8.90 -17.23
N PHE A 319 11.99 8.35 -16.01
CA PHE A 319 13.02 8.79 -15.07
C PHE A 319 14.42 8.58 -15.69
N ALA A 320 15.16 9.67 -15.87
CA ALA A 320 16.55 9.65 -16.30
C ALA A 320 17.50 9.20 -15.20
N PRO A 321 18.75 8.82 -15.54
CA PRO A 321 19.78 8.53 -14.55
C PRO A 321 19.97 9.71 -13.60
N MET A 322 19.74 9.49 -12.31
CA MET A 322 20.06 10.48 -11.28
C MET A 322 21.57 10.44 -11.03
N LYS A 323 22.19 11.61 -10.84
CA LYS A 323 23.63 11.75 -10.61
C LYS A 323 23.88 12.43 -9.26
N PRO A 324 25.02 12.16 -8.59
CA PRO A 324 25.40 12.96 -7.45
C PRO A 324 25.70 14.39 -7.93
N ALA A 325 25.23 15.39 -7.17
CA ALA A 325 25.61 16.78 -7.39
C ALA A 325 27.12 16.96 -7.18
N SER A 326 27.71 17.92 -7.89
CA SER A 326 29.13 18.28 -7.85
C SER A 326 29.69 18.35 -6.43
N THR A 327 28.98 19.00 -5.50
CA THR A 327 29.40 19.13 -4.09
C THR A 327 29.58 17.77 -3.42
N HIS A 328 28.60 16.88 -3.55
CA HIS A 328 28.65 15.57 -2.92
C HIS A 328 29.73 14.68 -3.54
N MET A 329 29.95 14.79 -4.86
CA MET A 329 31.02 14.06 -5.54
C MET A 329 32.41 14.58 -5.17
N VAL A 330 32.62 15.90 -5.09
CA VAL A 330 33.89 16.50 -4.66
C VAL A 330 34.25 16.03 -3.25
N ILE A 331 33.28 16.01 -2.34
CA ILE A 331 33.45 15.46 -0.99
C ILE A 331 33.84 13.97 -1.06
N ALA A 332 33.14 13.17 -1.89
CA ALA A 332 33.44 11.75 -2.02
C ALA A 332 34.86 11.47 -2.54
N VAL A 333 35.27 12.16 -3.61
CA VAL A 333 36.61 12.01 -4.22
C VAL A 333 37.70 12.50 -3.26
N THR A 334 37.54 13.68 -2.65
CA THR A 334 38.51 14.19 -1.66
C THR A 334 38.63 13.27 -0.45
N THR A 335 37.52 12.65 -0.03
CA THR A 335 37.51 11.62 1.02
C THR A 335 38.30 10.39 0.58
N LEU A 336 38.04 9.83 -0.61
CA LEU A 336 38.79 8.68 -1.14
C LEU A 336 40.29 8.95 -1.25
N VAL A 337 40.68 10.11 -1.77
CA VAL A 337 42.09 10.51 -1.91
C VAL A 337 42.72 10.65 -0.51
N SER A 338 42.04 11.29 0.43
CA SER A 338 42.52 11.45 1.81
C SER A 338 42.67 10.11 2.53
N LEU A 339 41.69 9.23 2.38
CA LEU A 339 41.71 7.87 2.90
C LEU A 339 42.88 7.07 2.33
N THR A 340 43.10 7.14 1.01
CA THR A 340 44.24 6.50 0.34
C THR A 340 45.57 7.06 0.85
N GLY A 341 45.67 8.39 0.98
CA GLY A 341 46.85 9.06 1.54
C GLY A 341 47.14 8.65 2.98
N ILE A 342 46.12 8.56 3.84
CA ILE A 342 46.25 8.07 5.23
C ILE A 342 46.71 6.60 5.24
N GLY A 343 46.14 5.76 4.36
CA GLY A 343 46.49 4.35 4.22
C GLY A 343 47.93 4.13 3.77
N ILE A 344 48.45 4.95 2.85
CA ILE A 344 49.83 4.87 2.33
C ILE A 344 50.85 5.50 3.30
N ALA A 345 50.53 6.65 3.91
CA ALA A 345 51.46 7.37 4.78
C ALA A 345 51.63 6.71 6.16
N GLY A 346 50.65 5.93 6.63
CA GLY A 346 50.70 5.23 7.92
C GLY A 346 51.88 4.24 8.04
N PRO A 347 52.04 3.29 7.10
CA PRO A 347 53.17 2.35 7.07
C PRO A 347 54.53 3.02 6.86
N LEU A 348 54.61 4.09 6.05
CA LEU A 348 55.86 4.76 5.70
C LEU A 348 56.48 5.58 6.85
N ARG A 349 55.68 6.01 7.83
CA ARG A 349 56.13 6.84 8.97
C ARG A 349 56.50 6.06 10.23
N ARG A 350 56.30 4.74 10.30
CA ARG A 350 56.64 3.91 11.47
C ARG A 350 57.63 2.81 11.12
N ARG A 351 58.51 2.47 12.06
CA ARG A 351 59.58 1.46 11.86
C ARG A 351 58.98 0.13 11.36
N ARG A 352 59.72 -0.53 10.47
CA ARG A 352 59.37 -1.75 9.69
C ARG A 352 58.87 -2.98 10.49
N ASN A 353 58.84 -2.93 11.83
CA ASN A 353 58.43 -4.03 12.73
C ASN A 353 57.18 -3.75 13.58
N ASP A 354 56.47 -2.64 13.34
CA ASP A 354 55.31 -2.28 14.16
C ASP A 354 54.01 -2.88 13.56
N GLU A 355 53.56 -4.03 14.05
CA GLU A 355 52.29 -4.69 13.65
C GLU A 355 51.09 -3.72 13.75
N SER A 356 51.19 -2.67 14.57
CA SER A 356 50.18 -1.63 14.71
C SER A 356 50.04 -0.69 13.49
N ALA A 357 51.01 -0.66 12.57
CA ALA A 357 50.94 0.14 11.33
C ALA A 357 50.00 -0.47 10.28
N VAL A 358 49.93 -1.79 10.20
CA VAL A 358 48.98 -2.54 9.35
C VAL A 358 47.56 -2.38 9.89
N VAL A 359 47.38 -2.42 11.22
CA VAL A 359 46.10 -2.21 11.93
C VAL A 359 45.50 -0.82 11.69
N VAL A 360 46.32 0.17 11.26
CA VAL A 360 45.91 1.56 11.03
C VAL A 360 45.41 1.83 9.60
N ALA A 361 45.88 1.10 8.59
CA ALA A 361 45.43 1.24 7.19
C ALA A 361 44.09 0.53 6.90
N LEU A 362 43.68 -0.35 7.81
CA LEU A 362 42.59 -1.31 7.67
C LEU A 362 41.16 -0.80 8.00
N PRO A 363 40.95 0.17 8.91
CA PRO A 363 39.67 0.87 9.11
C PRO A 363 39.14 1.56 7.84
N VAL A 364 40.06 2.07 7.02
CA VAL A 364 39.81 2.94 5.87
C VAL A 364 39.08 2.21 4.72
N LEU A 365 39.25 0.89 4.61
CA LEU A 365 38.74 0.11 3.48
C LEU A 365 37.21 -0.02 3.48
N GLY A 366 36.57 -0.10 4.64
CA GLY A 366 35.11 -0.28 4.73
C GLY A 366 34.33 0.86 4.07
N PRO A 367 34.49 2.12 4.51
CA PRO A 367 33.82 3.26 3.89
C PRO A 367 34.24 3.51 2.45
N ALA A 368 35.53 3.32 2.12
CA ALA A 368 36.04 3.49 0.76
C ALA A 368 35.42 2.49 -0.21
N LEU A 369 35.31 1.21 0.17
CA LEU A 369 34.66 0.18 -0.64
C LEU A 369 33.16 0.45 -0.75
N LEU A 370 32.49 0.81 0.36
CA LEU A 370 31.05 1.07 0.36
C LEU A 370 30.69 2.21 -0.61
N LEU A 371 31.39 3.34 -0.53
CA LEU A 371 31.12 4.47 -1.41
C LEU A 371 31.53 4.18 -2.87
N THR A 372 32.64 3.47 -3.11
CA THR A 372 33.12 3.17 -4.47
C THR A 372 32.21 2.17 -5.16
N VAL A 373 31.85 1.06 -4.50
CA VAL A 373 30.98 0.02 -5.06
C VAL A 373 29.58 0.59 -5.30
N ALA A 374 29.02 1.33 -4.34
CA ALA A 374 27.70 1.93 -4.50
C ALA A 374 27.65 2.90 -5.68
N TRP A 375 28.65 3.78 -5.84
CA TRP A 375 28.73 4.68 -6.98
C TRP A 375 28.95 3.93 -8.30
N PHE A 376 29.90 3.00 -8.36
CA PHE A 376 30.18 2.18 -9.55
C PHE A 376 28.92 1.45 -10.04
N SER A 377 28.14 0.89 -9.13
CA SER A 377 26.89 0.19 -9.47
C SER A 377 25.78 1.10 -10.00
N THR A 378 25.94 2.43 -9.97
CA THR A 378 25.00 3.38 -10.61
C THR A 378 25.37 3.74 -12.05
N THR A 379 26.51 3.27 -12.57
CA THR A 379 27.07 3.71 -13.85
C THR A 379 27.05 2.60 -14.90
N THR A 380 27.19 2.98 -16.17
CA THR A 380 27.23 2.03 -17.29
C THR A 380 28.41 1.05 -17.23
N TRP A 381 29.46 1.35 -16.46
CA TRP A 381 30.55 0.38 -16.20
C TRP A 381 30.07 -0.86 -15.44
N SER A 382 28.91 -0.79 -14.79
CA SER A 382 28.29 -1.91 -14.10
C SER A 382 27.26 -2.66 -14.95
N ASP A 383 27.09 -2.36 -16.24
CA ASP A 383 26.07 -3.00 -17.11
C ASP A 383 26.10 -4.53 -17.02
N ALA A 384 27.30 -5.12 -17.10
CA ALA A 384 27.47 -6.58 -16.98
C ALA A 384 26.96 -7.12 -15.63
N LEU A 385 27.09 -6.36 -14.54
CA LEU A 385 26.57 -6.72 -13.22
C LEU A 385 25.04 -6.80 -13.25
N TRP A 386 24.38 -5.77 -13.80
CA TRP A 386 22.91 -5.69 -13.87
C TRP A 386 22.30 -6.72 -14.82
N VAL A 387 22.98 -7.05 -15.92
CA VAL A 387 22.54 -8.09 -16.87
C VAL A 387 22.63 -9.48 -16.24
N ASN A 388 23.74 -9.78 -15.55
CA ASN A 388 24.06 -11.13 -15.08
C ASN A 388 23.59 -11.46 -13.66
N LEU A 389 23.19 -10.47 -12.86
CA LEU A 389 22.66 -10.69 -11.50
C LEU A 389 21.15 -10.38 -11.44
N PRO A 390 20.27 -11.39 -11.57
CA PRO A 390 18.82 -11.20 -11.54
C PRO A 390 18.33 -10.49 -10.28
N THR A 391 18.99 -10.69 -9.13
CA THR A 391 18.65 -10.05 -7.86
C THR A 391 18.79 -8.53 -7.90
N LEU A 392 19.65 -7.97 -8.74
CA LEU A 392 19.76 -6.52 -8.88
C LEU A 392 18.54 -5.90 -9.55
N ARG A 393 17.81 -6.66 -10.38
CA ARG A 393 16.56 -6.17 -11.00
C ARG A 393 15.52 -5.77 -9.95
N LEU A 394 15.56 -6.40 -8.77
CA LEU A 394 14.70 -6.05 -7.63
C LEU A 394 14.98 -4.66 -7.07
N VAL A 395 16.19 -4.11 -7.25
CA VAL A 395 16.51 -2.75 -6.82
C VAL A 395 15.63 -1.73 -7.55
N GLN A 396 15.06 -2.08 -8.72
CA GLN A 396 14.25 -1.26 -9.64
C GLN A 396 15.00 -0.04 -10.21
N PHE A 397 15.69 0.71 -9.35
CA PHE A 397 16.29 2.00 -9.66
C PHE A 397 17.73 2.08 -9.15
N PRO A 398 18.74 2.19 -10.04
CA PRO A 398 20.15 2.25 -9.63
C PRO A 398 20.46 3.36 -8.62
N TRP A 399 19.78 4.51 -8.71
CA TRP A 399 19.98 5.64 -7.80
C TRP A 399 19.62 5.36 -6.34
N ARG A 400 18.91 4.26 -6.01
CA ARG A 400 18.74 3.83 -4.61
C ARG A 400 20.08 3.54 -3.91
N LEU A 401 21.12 3.21 -4.69
CA LEU A 401 22.49 3.05 -4.19
C LEU A 401 23.10 4.37 -3.70
N TYR A 402 22.50 5.53 -3.98
CA TYR A 402 22.94 6.78 -3.37
C TYR A 402 22.69 6.83 -1.85
N GLY A 403 21.78 6.00 -1.31
CA GLY A 403 21.63 5.80 0.13
C GLY A 403 22.91 5.27 0.78
N PRO A 404 23.35 4.04 0.42
CA PRO A 404 24.63 3.48 0.84
C PRO A 404 25.86 4.32 0.48
N PHE A 405 25.88 4.95 -0.71
CA PHE A 405 26.96 5.87 -1.13
C PHE A 405 27.11 7.04 -0.14
N SER A 406 26.02 7.74 0.19
CA SER A 406 26.02 8.85 1.15
C SER A 406 26.52 8.41 2.53
N LEU A 407 26.15 7.21 2.98
CA LEU A 407 26.64 6.66 4.23
C LEU A 407 28.15 6.39 4.16
N GLY A 408 28.64 5.81 3.06
CA GLY A 408 30.06 5.59 2.83
C GLY A 408 30.87 6.88 2.83
N VAL A 409 30.37 7.95 2.20
CA VAL A 409 30.98 9.28 2.24
C VAL A 409 31.04 9.82 3.66
N ALA A 410 29.92 9.81 4.39
CA ALA A 410 29.83 10.29 5.77
C ALA A 410 30.81 9.55 6.71
N LEU A 411 30.85 8.22 6.62
CA LEU A 411 31.78 7.40 7.41
C LEU A 411 33.24 7.64 7.02
N GLY A 412 33.52 7.82 5.72
CA GLY A 412 34.84 8.14 5.22
C GLY A 412 35.36 9.47 5.73
N VAL A 413 34.53 10.53 5.73
CA VAL A 413 34.89 11.83 6.29
C VAL A 413 35.21 11.74 7.78
N ALA A 414 34.41 11.01 8.56
CA ALA A 414 34.72 10.77 9.97
C ALA A 414 36.09 10.09 10.16
N MET A 415 36.43 9.12 9.31
CA MET A 415 37.74 8.46 9.35
C MET A 415 38.89 9.39 8.98
N VAL A 416 38.70 10.27 7.98
CA VAL A 416 39.68 11.30 7.63
C VAL A 416 39.91 12.25 8.81
N LEU A 417 38.84 12.70 9.48
CA LEU A 417 38.94 13.58 10.65
C LEU A 417 39.69 12.94 11.82
N GLU A 418 39.39 11.68 12.13
CA GLU A 418 40.12 10.94 13.16
C GLU A 418 41.58 10.70 12.75
N GLY A 419 41.85 10.40 11.48
CA GLY A 419 43.20 10.22 10.95
C GLY A 419 44.04 11.50 10.94
N ALA A 420 43.44 12.65 10.64
CA ALA A 420 44.10 13.96 10.58
C ALA A 420 44.73 14.36 11.91
N SER A 421 44.15 13.92 13.04
CA SER A 421 44.69 14.16 14.38
C SER A 421 46.12 13.65 14.58
N ARG A 422 46.56 12.68 13.76
CA ARG A 422 47.91 12.09 13.80
C ARG A 422 48.98 12.98 13.18
N PHE A 423 48.60 14.00 12.41
CA PHE A 423 49.51 14.89 11.70
C PHE A 423 49.75 16.21 12.44
N GLY A 424 49.26 16.35 13.68
CA GLY A 424 49.46 17.52 14.54
C GLY A 424 48.22 18.40 14.68
N PRO A 425 48.25 19.40 15.59
CA PRO A 425 47.10 20.24 15.92
C PRO A 425 46.63 21.11 14.75
N LEU A 426 47.55 21.59 13.90
CA LEU A 426 47.22 22.39 12.71
C LEU A 426 46.45 21.57 11.67
N ALA A 427 46.92 20.36 11.35
CA ALA A 427 46.23 19.46 10.43
C ALA A 427 44.84 19.05 10.96
N LYS A 428 44.74 18.81 12.27
CA LYS A 428 43.46 18.57 12.95
C LYS A 428 42.51 19.77 12.80
N GLY A 429 42.97 20.98 13.12
CA GLY A 429 42.17 22.20 13.00
C GLY A 429 41.70 22.46 11.56
N ALA A 430 42.61 22.34 10.59
CA ALA A 430 42.29 22.48 9.17
C ALA A 430 41.25 21.46 8.71
N SER A 431 41.38 20.19 9.13
CA SER A 431 40.41 19.14 8.79
C SER A 431 39.02 19.44 9.38
N TRP A 432 38.94 20.02 10.58
CA TRP A 432 37.67 20.40 11.20
C TRP A 432 36.99 21.54 10.44
N VAL A 433 37.75 22.56 10.05
CA VAL A 433 37.23 23.67 9.23
C VAL A 433 36.75 23.15 7.87
N ALA A 434 37.55 22.32 7.20
CA ALA A 434 37.17 21.71 5.92
C ALA A 434 35.89 20.87 6.03
N ALA A 435 35.72 20.10 7.11
CA ALA A 435 34.51 19.33 7.36
C ALA A 435 33.28 20.21 7.62
N LEU A 436 33.42 21.30 8.37
CA LEU A 436 32.32 22.25 8.58
C LEU A 436 31.90 22.93 7.26
N VAL A 437 32.88 23.33 6.44
CA VAL A 437 32.62 23.87 5.10
C VAL A 437 31.94 22.82 4.22
N ALA A 438 32.39 21.57 4.23
CA ALA A 438 31.78 20.48 3.47
C ALA A 438 30.32 20.22 3.90
N VAL A 439 30.04 20.23 5.21
CA VAL A 439 28.66 20.10 5.74
C VAL A 439 27.79 21.27 5.28
N LEU A 440 28.30 22.50 5.38
CA LEU A 440 27.57 23.70 4.95
C LEU A 440 27.28 23.66 3.44
N LEU A 441 28.29 23.38 2.62
CA LEU A 441 28.15 23.27 1.16
C LEU A 441 27.17 22.16 0.78
N LEU A 442 27.24 21.00 1.44
CA LEU A 442 26.30 19.90 1.19
C LEU A 442 24.87 20.28 1.59
N GLY A 443 24.71 20.98 2.72
CA GLY A 443 23.40 21.47 3.17
C GLY A 443 22.81 22.49 2.21
N VAL A 444 23.59 23.46 1.75
CA VAL A 444 23.18 24.45 0.73
C VAL A 444 22.84 23.76 -0.59
N ALA A 445 23.67 22.82 -1.05
CA ALA A 445 23.44 22.07 -2.29
C ALA A 445 22.15 21.23 -2.23
N SER A 446 21.80 20.71 -1.05
CA SER A 446 20.65 19.82 -0.86
C SER A 446 19.36 20.55 -0.57
N LEU A 447 19.40 21.72 0.09
CA LEU A 447 18.22 22.50 0.47
C LEU A 447 17.98 23.74 -0.42
N GLY A 448 18.97 24.17 -1.19
CA GLY A 448 18.93 25.45 -1.92
C GLY A 448 18.10 25.45 -3.20
N SER A 449 17.83 24.28 -3.81
CA SER A 449 16.95 24.19 -5.00
C SER A 449 16.17 22.88 -5.20
N PRO A 450 15.96 21.98 -4.21
CA PRO A 450 14.99 20.92 -4.42
C PRO A 450 13.59 21.56 -4.58
N PRO A 451 12.77 21.15 -5.58
CA PRO A 451 11.39 21.60 -5.71
C PRO A 451 10.52 20.95 -4.62
N ILE A 452 10.80 21.22 -3.35
CA ILE A 452 9.97 20.76 -2.25
C ILE A 452 8.60 21.44 -2.43
N PRO A 453 7.52 20.65 -2.56
CA PRO A 453 6.22 21.20 -2.88
C PRO A 453 5.68 21.94 -1.65
N PHE A 454 5.65 23.26 -1.75
CA PHE A 454 4.95 24.12 -0.80
C PHE A 454 3.73 24.72 -1.48
N ARG A 455 2.58 24.61 -0.84
CA ARG A 455 1.32 25.15 -1.33
C ARG A 455 0.50 25.70 -0.18
N ASP A 456 -0.05 26.89 -0.35
CA ASP A 456 -0.94 27.48 0.63
C ASP A 456 -2.26 26.70 0.70
N ASN A 457 -2.83 26.59 1.90
CA ASN A 457 -4.13 25.95 2.17
C ASN A 457 -4.22 24.47 1.73
N VAL A 458 -3.13 23.71 1.85
CA VAL A 458 -3.13 22.26 1.62
C VAL A 458 -4.06 21.57 2.61
N SER A 459 -4.92 20.69 2.09
CA SER A 459 -5.74 19.83 2.95
C SER A 459 -4.86 18.79 3.63
N HIS A 460 -4.92 18.67 4.95
CA HIS A 460 -4.24 17.59 5.70
C HIS A 460 -5.16 16.41 6.00
N ARG A 461 -6.35 16.39 5.40
CA ARG A 461 -7.38 15.39 5.65
C ARG A 461 -7.11 14.15 4.81
N VAL A 462 -6.85 13.04 5.50
CA VAL A 462 -6.72 11.71 4.89
C VAL A 462 -7.83 10.83 5.46
N ASP A 463 -8.79 10.48 4.62
CA ASP A 463 -9.96 9.71 5.01
C ASP A 463 -10.48 8.80 3.88
N ALA A 464 -11.69 8.27 4.08
CA ALA A 464 -12.42 7.45 3.13
C ALA A 464 -12.50 8.07 1.72
N ASN A 465 -12.79 9.38 1.65
CA ASN A 465 -12.93 10.07 0.37
C ASN A 465 -11.59 10.23 -0.34
N THR A 466 -10.48 10.28 0.40
CA THR A 466 -9.14 10.30 -0.19
C THR A 466 -8.86 9.04 -1.02
N ILE A 467 -9.10 7.84 -0.44
CA ILE A 467 -8.90 6.57 -1.17
C ILE A 467 -9.77 6.54 -2.41
N LEU A 468 -11.06 6.86 -2.24
CA LEU A 468 -12.01 6.86 -3.35
C LEU A 468 -11.56 7.79 -4.49
N ARG A 469 -11.27 9.06 -4.18
CA ARG A 469 -10.79 10.02 -5.20
C ARG A 469 -9.58 9.49 -5.94
N SER A 470 -8.59 8.96 -5.23
CA SER A 470 -7.40 8.41 -5.85
C SER A 470 -7.69 7.22 -6.77
N GLU A 471 -8.60 6.33 -6.39
CA GLU A 471 -9.01 5.21 -7.24
C GLU A 471 -9.79 5.69 -8.48
N PHE A 472 -10.62 6.73 -8.36
CA PHE A 472 -11.36 7.28 -9.49
C PHE A 472 -10.49 8.11 -10.44
N ASP A 473 -9.54 8.90 -9.91
CA ASP A 473 -8.61 9.70 -10.71
C ASP A 473 -7.66 8.81 -11.54
N HIS A 474 -7.45 7.55 -11.11
CA HIS A 474 -6.61 6.55 -11.77
C HIS A 474 -7.43 5.36 -12.31
N ASP A 475 -8.65 5.60 -12.80
CA ASP A 475 -9.54 4.52 -13.25
C ASP A 475 -9.11 3.78 -14.52
N TRP A 476 -8.28 4.41 -15.34
CA TRP A 476 -7.62 3.79 -16.50
C TRP A 476 -6.46 2.85 -16.13
N TRP A 477 -6.10 2.75 -14.83
CA TRP A 477 -5.02 1.88 -14.35
C TRP A 477 -5.54 0.45 -14.13
N ILE A 478 -4.62 -0.52 -14.10
CA ILE A 478 -4.92 -1.91 -13.71
C ILE A 478 -4.74 -2.10 -12.19
N GLY A 479 -3.96 -1.24 -11.54
CA GLY A 479 -3.73 -1.27 -10.09
C GLY A 479 -4.82 -0.59 -9.27
N GLY A 480 -4.87 -0.89 -7.98
CA GLY A 480 -5.65 -0.10 -7.01
C GLY A 480 -4.85 1.09 -6.50
N ALA A 481 -5.49 2.11 -5.93
CA ALA A 481 -4.82 3.33 -5.47
C ALA A 481 -3.65 3.07 -4.50
N ALA A 482 -3.67 1.96 -3.77
CA ALA A 482 -2.57 1.59 -2.88
C ALA A 482 -1.29 1.09 -3.59
N THR A 483 -1.23 0.95 -4.91
CA THR A 483 -0.06 0.47 -5.67
C THR A 483 0.02 1.11 -7.05
N GLY A 484 1.24 1.40 -7.53
CA GLY A 484 1.44 2.06 -8.82
C GLY A 484 0.95 1.25 -10.02
N LEU A 485 1.47 0.05 -10.26
CA LEU A 485 1.28 -0.64 -11.56
C LEU A 485 0.35 -1.86 -11.48
N GLY A 486 -0.35 -2.07 -10.37
CA GLY A 486 -1.17 -3.27 -10.16
C GLY A 486 -0.36 -4.53 -9.86
N ASP A 487 0.84 -4.34 -9.31
CA ASP A 487 1.83 -5.35 -8.89
C ASP A 487 1.26 -6.50 -8.06
N PHE A 488 0.23 -6.22 -7.26
CA PHE A 488 -0.41 -7.19 -6.38
C PHE A 488 -1.88 -7.43 -6.74
N THR A 489 -2.28 -7.04 -7.96
CA THR A 489 -3.60 -7.38 -8.50
C THR A 489 -3.66 -8.89 -8.70
N PRO A 490 -4.69 -9.58 -8.16
CA PRO A 490 -4.83 -11.02 -8.33
C PRO A 490 -4.79 -11.48 -9.79
N ILE A 491 -4.17 -12.63 -10.03
CA ILE A 491 -3.93 -13.18 -11.38
C ILE A 491 -5.22 -13.50 -12.16
N ASP A 492 -6.33 -13.66 -11.45
CA ASP A 492 -7.66 -13.87 -12.04
C ASP A 492 -8.25 -12.57 -12.63
N VAL A 493 -7.59 -11.41 -12.45
CA VAL A 493 -8.00 -10.13 -13.03
C VAL A 493 -7.14 -9.82 -14.26
N GLY A 494 -7.71 -10.04 -15.44
CA GLY A 494 -7.07 -9.73 -16.71
C GLY A 494 -7.73 -8.53 -17.36
N LEU A 495 -7.12 -7.34 -17.21
CA LEU A 495 -7.59 -6.10 -17.84
C LEU A 495 -6.56 -5.64 -18.88
N LYS A 496 -7.03 -5.13 -20.03
CA LYS A 496 -6.16 -4.42 -20.96
C LYS A 496 -6.19 -2.92 -20.67
N VAL A 497 -5.04 -2.28 -20.83
CA VAL A 497 -4.96 -0.81 -20.92
C VAL A 497 -5.14 -0.44 -22.40
N SER A 498 -6.10 0.42 -22.69
CA SER A 498 -6.34 1.06 -24.00
C SER A 498 -6.97 0.22 -25.13
N ASP A 499 -8.23 0.55 -25.45
CA ASP A 499 -8.58 1.08 -26.77
C ASP A 499 -9.42 2.37 -26.57
N THR A 500 -9.38 3.33 -27.48
CA THR A 500 -10.08 4.63 -27.31
C THR A 500 -11.60 4.57 -27.49
N LEU A 501 -12.15 3.39 -27.77
CA LEU A 501 -13.56 3.12 -28.08
C LEU A 501 -14.26 2.31 -26.98
N HIS A 502 -13.52 1.62 -26.10
CA HIS A 502 -14.02 0.76 -25.03
C HIS A 502 -13.45 1.17 -23.66
N PRO A 503 -14.18 0.94 -22.55
CA PRO A 503 -13.63 1.13 -21.21
C PRO A 503 -12.40 0.25 -21.03
N SER A 504 -11.35 0.78 -20.42
CA SER A 504 -10.11 0.03 -20.17
C SER A 504 -9.64 0.20 -18.73
N GLY A 505 -8.73 -0.67 -18.29
CA GLY A 505 -8.32 -0.73 -16.89
C GLY A 505 -9.51 -0.98 -15.96
N ASN A 506 -9.50 -0.33 -14.80
CA ASN A 506 -10.54 -0.53 -13.79
C ASN A 506 -11.93 0.01 -14.18
N GLN A 507 -12.04 0.83 -15.24
CA GLN A 507 -13.33 1.34 -15.72
C GLN A 507 -14.31 0.24 -16.12
N VAL A 508 -13.80 -0.95 -16.48
CA VAL A 508 -14.64 -2.10 -16.84
C VAL A 508 -15.52 -2.52 -15.66
N PHE A 509 -14.97 -2.58 -14.44
CA PHE A 509 -15.75 -2.89 -13.23
C PHE A 509 -16.89 -1.91 -13.03
N ASP A 510 -16.60 -0.60 -13.10
CA ASP A 510 -17.60 0.43 -12.85
C ASP A 510 -18.68 0.50 -13.94
N ARG A 511 -18.33 0.17 -15.20
CA ARG A 511 -19.31 0.19 -16.29
C ARG A 511 -20.21 -1.05 -16.29
N GLN A 512 -19.64 -2.23 -16.10
CA GLN A 512 -20.37 -3.50 -16.18
C GLN A 512 -21.00 -3.91 -14.85
N TYR A 513 -20.33 -3.60 -13.73
CA TYR A 513 -20.73 -3.97 -12.37
C TYR A 513 -20.68 -2.76 -11.43
N PRO A 514 -21.40 -1.66 -11.75
CA PRO A 514 -21.37 -0.44 -10.96
C PRO A 514 -21.70 -0.72 -9.47
N PRO A 515 -21.20 0.08 -8.51
CA PRO A 515 -21.43 -0.16 -7.09
C PRO A 515 -22.90 -0.35 -6.68
N GLY A 516 -23.84 0.29 -7.38
CA GLY A 516 -25.28 0.12 -7.17
C GLY A 516 -25.85 -1.26 -7.55
N SER A 517 -25.18 -2.00 -8.44
CA SER A 517 -25.62 -3.34 -8.87
C SER A 517 -25.49 -4.40 -7.76
N TRP A 518 -24.63 -4.15 -6.77
CA TRP A 518 -24.34 -5.05 -5.67
C TRP A 518 -25.30 -4.76 -4.51
N VAL A 519 -26.14 -5.73 -4.16
CA VAL A 519 -27.05 -5.63 -3.01
C VAL A 519 -26.21 -5.41 -1.75
N GLY A 520 -26.45 -4.28 -1.08
CA GLY A 520 -25.66 -3.84 0.09
C GLY A 520 -24.15 -3.78 -0.18
N SER A 521 -23.74 -3.45 -1.41
CA SER A 521 -22.33 -3.40 -1.84
C SER A 521 -21.56 -4.71 -1.58
N THR A 522 -22.25 -5.85 -1.60
CA THR A 522 -21.70 -7.14 -1.16
C THR A 522 -21.94 -8.30 -2.13
N ALA A 523 -23.18 -8.49 -2.62
CA ALA A 523 -23.53 -9.66 -3.45
C ALA A 523 -24.45 -9.29 -4.61
N LEU A 524 -24.40 -10.09 -5.67
CA LEU A 524 -25.17 -9.93 -6.90
C LEU A 524 -25.61 -11.31 -7.40
N VAL A 525 -26.81 -11.42 -7.99
CA VAL A 525 -27.20 -12.62 -8.72
C VAL A 525 -26.60 -12.53 -10.12
N TYR A 526 -25.54 -13.30 -10.37
CA TYR A 526 -24.77 -13.21 -11.61
C TYR A 526 -25.50 -13.86 -12.79
N ALA A 527 -26.12 -15.02 -12.56
CA ALA A 527 -26.89 -15.74 -13.56
C ALA A 527 -28.01 -16.55 -12.89
N GLY A 528 -29.10 -16.80 -13.63
CA GLY A 528 -30.28 -17.50 -13.12
C GLY A 528 -31.28 -16.56 -12.43
N SER A 529 -32.39 -17.14 -11.98
CA SER A 529 -33.47 -16.43 -11.29
C SER A 529 -33.38 -16.68 -9.80
N ALA A 530 -32.84 -15.73 -9.05
CA ALA A 530 -32.69 -15.86 -7.61
C ALA A 530 -32.89 -14.54 -6.86
N ARG A 531 -33.37 -14.62 -5.62
CA ARG A 531 -33.60 -13.46 -4.75
C ARG A 531 -32.68 -13.52 -3.55
N ILE A 532 -31.97 -12.44 -3.29
CA ILE A 532 -31.20 -12.26 -2.06
C ILE A 532 -32.14 -11.71 -0.99
N THR A 533 -32.40 -12.49 0.07
CA THR A 533 -33.40 -12.17 1.11
C THR A 533 -32.77 -11.72 2.42
N GLU A 534 -31.57 -12.20 2.73
CA GLU A 534 -30.78 -11.74 3.87
C GLU A 534 -29.33 -11.51 3.43
N LEU A 535 -28.68 -10.51 4.03
CA LEU A 535 -27.29 -10.18 3.76
C LEU A 535 -26.57 -9.85 5.07
N ARG A 536 -25.39 -10.41 5.24
CA ARG A 536 -24.48 -10.15 6.36
C ARG A 536 -23.06 -10.01 5.85
N ARG A 537 -22.30 -9.11 6.44
CA ARG A 537 -20.90 -8.89 6.07
C ARG A 537 -20.07 -8.37 7.24
N ASP A 538 -18.84 -8.88 7.31
CA ASP A 538 -17.68 -8.22 7.89
C ASP A 538 -16.57 -8.13 6.82
N GLY A 539 -15.44 -7.47 7.10
CA GLY A 539 -14.36 -7.31 6.12
C GLY A 539 -13.83 -8.60 5.50
N LEU A 540 -13.91 -9.75 6.19
CA LEU A 540 -13.32 -11.02 5.74
C LEU A 540 -14.37 -12.12 5.52
N ARG A 541 -15.66 -11.81 5.70
CA ARG A 541 -16.78 -12.74 5.55
C ARG A 541 -17.97 -12.04 4.92
N MET A 542 -18.53 -12.66 3.88
CA MET A 542 -19.77 -12.23 3.25
C MET A 542 -20.72 -13.40 3.23
N GLU A 543 -21.94 -13.19 3.70
CA GLU A 543 -22.97 -14.22 3.80
C GLU A 543 -24.29 -13.68 3.26
N THR A 544 -24.98 -14.50 2.48
CA THR A 544 -26.27 -14.16 1.89
C THR A 544 -27.20 -15.36 1.96
N VAL A 545 -28.48 -15.09 2.20
CA VAL A 545 -29.56 -16.08 2.05
C VAL A 545 -30.20 -15.84 0.70
N VAL A 546 -30.26 -16.89 -0.11
CA VAL A 546 -30.73 -16.81 -1.49
C VAL A 546 -31.84 -17.81 -1.73
N ASP A 547 -32.95 -17.33 -2.27
CA ASP A 547 -34.05 -18.16 -2.79
C ASP A 547 -33.87 -18.30 -4.31
N VAL A 548 -33.58 -19.51 -4.77
CA VAL A 548 -33.34 -19.81 -6.18
C VAL A 548 -34.60 -20.41 -6.81
N ASP A 549 -35.08 -19.77 -7.88
CA ASP A 549 -36.16 -20.27 -8.74
C ASP A 549 -35.56 -21.05 -9.93
N GLY A 550 -36.22 -22.12 -10.39
CA GLY A 550 -35.76 -22.93 -11.52
C GLY A 550 -34.71 -24.00 -11.14
N ASP A 551 -33.77 -24.30 -12.03
CA ASP A 551 -32.81 -25.41 -11.87
C ASP A 551 -31.51 -25.03 -11.13
N GLY A 552 -31.29 -23.74 -10.87
CA GLY A 552 -30.10 -23.23 -10.19
C GLY A 552 -29.79 -21.75 -10.51
N ALA A 553 -28.89 -21.16 -9.74
CA ALA A 553 -28.39 -19.81 -9.96
C ALA A 553 -26.92 -19.68 -9.57
N THR A 554 -26.25 -18.66 -10.09
CA THR A 554 -24.89 -18.30 -9.70
C THR A 554 -24.92 -16.97 -8.96
N VAL A 555 -24.37 -16.94 -7.75
CA VAL A 555 -24.26 -15.75 -6.92
C VAL A 555 -22.83 -15.23 -7.00
N ALA A 556 -22.68 -13.94 -7.31
CA ALA A 556 -21.42 -13.22 -7.27
C ALA A 556 -21.24 -12.48 -5.94
N PHE A 557 -19.99 -12.37 -5.49
CA PHE A 557 -19.61 -11.53 -4.36
C PHE A 557 -18.65 -10.43 -4.80
N HIS A 558 -18.82 -9.23 -4.23
CA HIS A 558 -18.00 -8.05 -4.49
C HIS A 558 -16.61 -8.20 -3.84
N GLN A 559 -15.85 -9.18 -4.32
CA GLN A 559 -14.63 -9.65 -3.68
C GLN A 559 -13.75 -10.35 -4.71
N LEU A 560 -12.52 -9.86 -4.91
CA LEU A 560 -11.54 -10.51 -5.79
C LEU A 560 -11.06 -11.84 -5.21
N SER A 561 -10.81 -12.78 -6.11
CA SER A 561 -10.16 -14.07 -5.87
C SER A 561 -8.70 -13.88 -5.43
N PHE A 562 -8.31 -14.63 -4.40
CA PHE A 562 -6.94 -14.70 -3.88
C PHE A 562 -6.82 -15.95 -2.98
N PRO A 563 -5.63 -16.58 -2.85
CA PRO A 563 -5.47 -17.72 -1.98
C PRO A 563 -5.95 -17.45 -0.54
N GLY A 564 -6.79 -18.36 -0.03
CA GLY A 564 -7.37 -18.28 1.32
C GLY A 564 -8.90 -18.12 1.35
N TRP A 565 -9.51 -17.68 0.26
CA TRP A 565 -10.97 -17.63 0.14
C TRP A 565 -11.60 -19.02 0.02
N ARG A 566 -12.73 -19.21 0.71
CA ARG A 566 -13.52 -20.46 0.72
C ARG A 566 -15.00 -20.14 0.61
N GLY A 567 -15.70 -20.92 -0.22
CA GLY A 567 -17.14 -20.83 -0.41
C GLY A 567 -17.87 -21.95 0.32
N TYR A 568 -19.04 -21.65 0.87
CA TYR A 568 -19.91 -22.61 1.52
C TYR A 568 -21.34 -22.43 1.04
N VAL A 569 -22.04 -23.54 0.78
CA VAL A 569 -23.50 -23.60 0.57
C VAL A 569 -24.05 -24.50 1.66
N ASP A 570 -24.89 -23.96 2.53
CA ASP A 570 -25.44 -24.62 3.73
C ASP A 570 -24.36 -25.26 4.61
N GLY A 571 -23.23 -24.56 4.78
CA GLY A 571 -22.08 -25.02 5.56
C GLY A 571 -21.24 -26.11 4.91
N LYS A 572 -21.62 -26.61 3.71
CA LYS A 572 -20.81 -27.54 2.92
C LYS A 572 -19.90 -26.77 2.00
N LEU A 573 -18.64 -27.20 1.88
CA LEU A 573 -17.66 -26.56 1.01
C LEU A 573 -18.17 -26.57 -0.44
N ALA A 574 -18.21 -25.39 -1.05
CA ALA A 574 -18.58 -25.18 -2.44
C ALA A 574 -17.41 -24.53 -3.19
N PRO A 575 -17.17 -24.91 -4.46
CA PRO A 575 -16.10 -24.30 -5.25
C PRO A 575 -16.40 -22.82 -5.50
N ILE A 576 -15.38 -21.99 -5.31
CA ILE A 576 -15.40 -20.61 -5.80
C ILE A 576 -14.82 -20.63 -7.22
N ARG A 577 -15.57 -20.04 -8.15
CA ARG A 577 -15.12 -19.79 -9.52
C ARG A 577 -14.96 -18.28 -9.71
N VAL A 578 -14.32 -17.88 -10.81
CA VAL A 578 -14.27 -16.48 -11.26
C VAL A 578 -14.97 -16.36 -12.62
N PRO A 579 -15.46 -15.16 -13.00
CA PRO A 579 -15.96 -14.94 -14.35
C PRO A 579 -14.92 -15.37 -15.39
N PRO A 580 -15.31 -16.11 -16.44
CA PRO A 580 -14.41 -16.35 -17.56
C PRO A 580 -14.05 -15.03 -18.24
N TYR A 581 -13.07 -15.08 -19.14
CA TYR A 581 -12.82 -13.94 -20.01
C TYR A 581 -14.05 -13.72 -20.90
N ASP A 582 -14.55 -12.48 -20.96
CA ASP A 582 -15.65 -12.07 -21.82
C ASP A 582 -15.11 -11.18 -22.95
N PRO A 583 -15.19 -11.62 -24.23
CA PRO A 583 -14.78 -10.80 -25.37
C PRO A 583 -15.53 -9.47 -25.52
N ALA A 584 -16.77 -9.37 -25.01
CA ALA A 584 -17.55 -8.13 -25.06
C ALA A 584 -17.12 -7.11 -24.01
N GLU A 585 -16.52 -7.57 -22.92
CA GLU A 585 -15.92 -6.72 -21.88
C GLU A 585 -14.41 -6.54 -22.09
N ASP A 586 -13.81 -7.33 -22.99
CA ASP A 586 -12.36 -7.54 -23.17
C ASP A 586 -11.62 -7.72 -21.83
N ALA A 587 -12.24 -8.44 -20.89
CA ALA A 587 -11.79 -8.51 -19.51
C ALA A 587 -12.03 -9.88 -18.87
N ARG A 588 -11.18 -10.18 -17.88
CA ARG A 588 -11.46 -11.16 -16.83
C ARG A 588 -11.48 -10.42 -15.50
N LEU A 589 -12.58 -10.50 -14.75
CA LEU A 589 -12.82 -9.61 -13.61
C LEU A 589 -12.49 -10.20 -12.23
N GLY A 590 -12.21 -11.50 -12.15
CA GLY A 590 -11.62 -12.13 -10.97
C GLY A 590 -12.44 -12.12 -9.68
N PHE A 591 -13.67 -11.59 -9.66
CA PHE A 591 -14.54 -11.65 -8.48
C PHE A 591 -15.15 -13.04 -8.26
N HIS A 592 -15.62 -13.35 -7.07
CA HIS A 592 -16.12 -14.69 -6.75
C HIS A 592 -17.49 -15.00 -7.34
N LEU A 593 -17.64 -16.22 -7.87
CA LEU A 593 -18.88 -16.86 -8.28
C LEU A 593 -19.09 -18.15 -7.49
N VAL A 594 -20.30 -18.36 -6.96
CA VAL A 594 -20.71 -19.58 -6.26
C VAL A 594 -22.01 -20.09 -6.88
N ASP A 595 -22.03 -21.36 -7.28
CA ASP A 595 -23.25 -22.01 -7.77
C ASP A 595 -24.14 -22.45 -6.62
N VAL A 596 -25.42 -22.16 -6.75
CA VAL A 596 -26.44 -22.42 -5.76
C VAL A 596 -27.54 -23.26 -6.42
N PRO A 597 -27.87 -24.44 -5.85
CA PRO A 597 -28.95 -25.26 -6.38
C PRO A 597 -30.32 -24.61 -6.16
N ALA A 598 -31.35 -25.19 -6.77
CA ALA A 598 -32.74 -24.78 -6.58
C ALA A 598 -33.17 -24.86 -5.12
N GLY A 599 -33.91 -23.84 -4.65
CA GLY A 599 -34.39 -23.75 -3.28
C GLY A 599 -33.75 -22.61 -2.47
N ARG A 600 -33.95 -22.65 -1.15
CA ARG A 600 -33.45 -21.63 -0.21
C ARG A 600 -32.15 -22.10 0.42
N HIS A 601 -31.08 -21.32 0.25
CA HIS A 601 -29.74 -21.67 0.69
C HIS A 601 -29.02 -20.52 1.40
N VAL A 602 -28.15 -20.87 2.34
CA VAL A 602 -27.18 -19.94 2.93
C VAL A 602 -25.87 -20.07 2.16
N VAL A 603 -25.42 -18.98 1.56
CA VAL A 603 -24.16 -18.91 0.81
C VAL A 603 -23.19 -18.03 1.57
N THR A 604 -22.01 -18.57 1.90
CA THR A 604 -20.98 -17.82 2.62
C THR A 604 -19.64 -17.89 1.90
N VAL A 605 -18.99 -16.74 1.79
CA VAL A 605 -17.60 -16.61 1.34
C VAL A 605 -16.76 -16.02 2.46
N ILE A 606 -15.67 -16.71 2.82
CA ILE A 606 -14.82 -16.34 3.97
C ILE A 606 -13.33 -16.45 3.64
N PHE A 607 -12.55 -15.50 4.14
CA PHE A 607 -11.10 -15.46 3.98
C PHE A 607 -10.39 -16.06 5.19
N GLY A 608 -9.62 -17.12 4.99
CA GLY A 608 -8.84 -17.77 6.03
C GLY A 608 -7.40 -18.06 5.63
N SER A 609 -6.72 -18.87 6.44
CA SER A 609 -5.29 -19.17 6.22
C SER A 609 -5.03 -20.10 5.03
N THR A 610 -3.78 -20.11 4.60
CA THR A 610 -3.19 -21.05 3.63
C THR A 610 -2.02 -21.79 4.28
N LEU A 611 -1.58 -22.91 3.70
CA LEU A 611 -0.44 -23.65 4.25
C LEU A 611 0.85 -22.81 4.33
N PRO A 612 1.21 -21.97 3.33
CA PRO A 612 2.32 -21.02 3.45
C PRO A 612 2.22 -20.08 4.66
N ARG A 613 1.04 -19.53 4.94
CA ARG A 613 0.80 -18.61 6.05
C ARG A 613 0.96 -19.31 7.40
N ILE A 614 0.30 -20.46 7.59
CA ILE A 614 0.42 -21.28 8.81
C ILE A 614 1.88 -21.66 9.06
N THR A 615 2.60 -22.08 8.02
CA THR A 615 4.01 -22.47 8.14
C THR A 615 4.89 -21.28 8.53
N GLY A 616 4.69 -20.12 7.88
CA GLY A 616 5.39 -18.89 8.21
C GLY A 616 5.15 -18.45 9.64
N ASP A 617 3.89 -18.42 10.08
CA ASP A 617 3.52 -18.05 11.44
C ASP A 617 4.10 -19.04 12.47
N ALA A 618 4.06 -20.35 12.20
CA ALA A 618 4.65 -21.36 13.09
C ALA A 618 6.18 -21.18 13.24
N ILE A 619 6.90 -20.89 12.16
CA ILE A 619 8.35 -20.64 12.19
C ILE A 619 8.65 -19.35 12.96
N THR A 620 7.89 -18.26 12.73
CA THR A 620 8.04 -17.01 13.48
C THR A 620 7.76 -17.23 14.97
N ALA A 621 6.71 -17.97 15.32
CA ALA A 621 6.35 -18.28 16.70
C ALA A 621 7.46 -19.11 17.39
N ALA A 622 7.93 -20.18 16.74
CA ALA A 622 9.00 -21.01 17.25
C ALA A 622 10.30 -20.21 17.44
N THR A 623 10.62 -19.32 16.49
CA THR A 623 11.79 -18.43 16.58
C THR A 623 11.66 -17.45 17.75
N GLY A 624 10.50 -16.81 17.92
CA GLY A 624 10.23 -15.91 19.03
C GLY A 624 10.33 -16.63 20.40
N ILE A 625 9.75 -17.82 20.52
CA ILE A 625 9.84 -18.65 21.73
C ILE A 625 11.30 -19.04 22.01
N ALA A 626 12.06 -19.45 20.99
CA ALA A 626 13.47 -19.79 21.15
C ALA A 626 14.30 -18.58 21.65
N ILE A 627 14.07 -17.38 21.11
CA ILE A 627 14.71 -16.15 21.59
C ILE A 627 14.35 -15.90 23.06
N LEU A 628 13.06 -16.03 23.41
CA LEU A 628 12.60 -15.81 24.78
C LEU A 628 13.27 -16.79 25.76
N VAL A 629 13.35 -18.08 25.42
CA VAL A 629 14.03 -19.10 26.23
C VAL A 629 15.51 -18.75 26.41
N VAL A 630 16.19 -18.33 25.34
CA VAL A 630 17.61 -17.91 25.41
C VAL A 630 17.78 -16.68 26.30
N VAL A 631 16.90 -15.68 26.19
CA VAL A 631 16.93 -14.46 27.01
C VAL A 631 16.69 -14.79 28.49
N LEU A 632 15.66 -15.59 28.80
CA LEU A 632 15.33 -15.98 30.18
C LEU A 632 16.42 -16.86 30.80
N GLY A 633 16.97 -17.82 30.04
CA GLY A 633 18.10 -18.62 30.46
C GLY A 633 19.32 -17.78 30.79
N TYR A 634 19.63 -16.78 29.95
CA TYR A 634 20.73 -15.85 30.21
C TYR A 634 20.49 -15.01 31.48
N LEU A 635 19.27 -14.51 31.69
CA LEU A 635 18.91 -13.76 32.89
C LEU A 635 19.02 -14.61 34.18
N ARG A 636 18.69 -15.90 34.11
CA ARG A 636 18.74 -16.84 35.26
C ARG A 636 20.16 -17.23 35.66
N PHE A 637 21.01 -17.59 34.69
CA PHE A 637 22.33 -18.18 34.97
C PHE A 637 23.49 -17.17 35.03
N ASN A 638 23.28 -15.93 34.60
CA ASN A 638 24.35 -14.93 34.43
C ASN A 638 24.06 -13.61 35.17
N TRP A 639 23.36 -13.66 36.31
CA TRP A 639 23.00 -12.46 37.10
C TRP A 639 24.23 -11.61 37.49
N GLN A 640 25.39 -12.23 37.73
CA GLN A 640 26.64 -11.52 38.05
C GLN A 640 27.31 -10.87 36.82
N SER A 641 27.00 -11.31 35.59
CA SER A 641 27.58 -10.80 34.34
C SER A 641 26.65 -9.82 33.57
N LEU A 642 25.57 -9.37 34.23
CA LEU A 642 24.72 -8.24 33.82
C LEU A 642 25.51 -6.93 33.55
N ALA A 643 26.81 -6.88 33.86
CA ALA A 643 27.70 -5.78 33.53
C ALA A 643 27.89 -5.52 32.02
N VAL A 644 27.53 -6.46 31.13
CA VAL A 644 27.80 -6.34 29.67
C VAL A 644 26.60 -5.81 28.87
N TRP A 645 25.37 -5.86 29.40
CA TRP A 645 24.18 -5.24 28.82
C TRP A 645 23.25 -4.73 29.93
N SER A 646 22.66 -3.54 29.77
CA SER A 646 21.74 -3.03 30.79
C SER A 646 20.57 -4.00 30.97
N ARG A 647 20.07 -4.17 32.21
CA ARG A 647 18.86 -4.98 32.50
C ARG A 647 17.71 -4.63 31.53
N THR A 648 17.59 -3.35 31.21
CA THR A 648 16.66 -2.79 30.22
C THR A 648 16.77 -3.43 28.83
N GLY A 649 17.98 -3.73 28.35
CA GLY A 649 18.19 -4.35 27.05
C GLY A 649 17.65 -5.78 26.98
N TRP A 650 17.94 -6.61 27.99
CA TRP A 650 17.42 -7.97 28.06
C TRP A 650 15.89 -8.01 28.19
N ILE A 651 15.32 -7.09 28.98
CA ILE A 651 13.86 -6.92 29.07
C ILE A 651 13.27 -6.56 27.70
N ALA A 652 13.88 -5.59 27.00
CA ALA A 652 13.42 -5.20 25.67
C ALA A 652 13.46 -6.38 24.67
N ALA A 653 14.53 -7.18 24.66
CA ALA A 653 14.59 -8.37 23.80
C ALA A 653 13.53 -9.43 24.17
N GLY A 654 13.28 -9.64 25.46
CA GLY A 654 12.21 -10.53 25.92
C GLY A 654 10.83 -10.04 25.49
N VAL A 655 10.56 -8.74 25.62
CA VAL A 655 9.30 -8.12 25.16
C VAL A 655 9.13 -8.29 23.65
N VAL A 656 10.16 -7.97 22.86
CA VAL A 656 10.12 -8.15 21.40
C VAL A 656 9.83 -9.60 21.04
N ALA A 657 10.51 -10.56 21.67
CA ALA A 657 10.28 -11.99 21.44
C ALA A 657 8.85 -12.42 21.76
N CYS A 658 8.29 -11.96 22.89
CA CYS A 658 6.89 -12.21 23.25
C CYS A 658 5.91 -11.61 22.24
N VAL A 659 6.19 -10.40 21.73
CA VAL A 659 5.34 -9.75 20.71
C VAL A 659 5.33 -10.58 19.43
N PHE A 660 6.49 -10.97 18.90
CA PHE A 660 6.56 -11.79 17.68
C PHE A 660 5.85 -13.15 17.86
N ALA A 661 6.11 -13.85 18.96
CA ALA A 661 5.47 -15.15 19.22
C ALA A 661 3.96 -15.02 19.44
N GLY A 662 3.53 -14.05 20.25
CA GLY A 662 2.12 -13.80 20.55
C GLY A 662 1.35 -13.39 19.31
N MET A 663 1.90 -12.48 18.49
CA MET A 663 1.28 -12.05 17.24
C MET A 663 1.14 -13.22 16.26
N ALA A 664 2.19 -14.04 16.09
CA ALA A 664 2.13 -15.18 15.17
C ALA A 664 1.10 -16.23 15.61
N ILE A 665 1.04 -16.56 16.90
CA ILE A 665 0.05 -17.51 17.44
C ILE A 665 -1.37 -16.94 17.32
N ALA A 666 -1.57 -15.66 17.66
CA ALA A 666 -2.86 -14.99 17.54
C ALA A 666 -3.31 -14.95 16.07
N GLN A 667 -2.38 -14.67 15.14
CA GLN A 667 -2.64 -14.68 13.70
C GLN A 667 -3.10 -16.04 13.23
N THR A 668 -2.34 -17.10 13.51
CA THR A 668 -2.72 -18.46 13.10
C THR A 668 -4.06 -18.86 13.69
N THR A 669 -4.30 -18.56 14.97
CA THR A 669 -5.57 -18.88 15.64
C THR A 669 -6.74 -18.17 14.96
N PHE A 670 -6.61 -16.87 14.71
CA PHE A 670 -7.62 -16.08 14.00
C PHE A 670 -7.89 -16.65 12.61
N GLU A 671 -6.85 -16.87 11.81
CA GLU A 671 -7.02 -17.32 10.43
C GLU A 671 -7.57 -18.75 10.32
N VAL A 672 -7.22 -19.65 11.26
CA VAL A 672 -7.77 -21.01 11.33
C VAL A 672 -9.23 -20.98 11.75
N VAL A 673 -9.60 -20.16 12.74
CA VAL A 673 -11.02 -19.97 13.09
C VAL A 673 -11.82 -19.45 11.89
N MET A 674 -11.22 -18.57 11.08
CA MET A 674 -11.79 -18.06 9.83
C MET A 674 -11.80 -19.07 8.67
N THR A 675 -11.31 -20.30 8.86
CA THR A 675 -11.50 -21.40 7.90
C THR A 675 -12.72 -22.26 8.16
N LEU A 676 -13.29 -22.19 9.38
CA LEU A 676 -14.39 -23.06 9.78
C LEU A 676 -15.70 -22.60 9.12
N PRO A 677 -16.59 -23.54 8.73
CA PRO A 677 -17.90 -23.19 8.22
C PRO A 677 -18.67 -22.37 9.27
N PRO A 678 -19.37 -21.29 8.88
CA PRO A 678 -20.12 -20.47 9.81
C PRO A 678 -21.20 -21.30 10.52
N ARG A 679 -21.45 -20.98 11.80
CA ARG A 679 -22.62 -21.48 12.56
C ARG A 679 -23.76 -20.47 12.57
N SER A 680 -23.85 -19.61 11.55
CA SER A 680 -24.91 -18.62 11.44
C SER A 680 -26.25 -19.32 11.26
N VAL A 681 -27.21 -18.96 12.09
CA VAL A 681 -28.61 -19.36 11.94
C VAL A 681 -29.32 -18.18 11.26
N PRO A 682 -30.00 -18.38 10.11
CA PRO A 682 -30.81 -17.33 9.49
C PRO A 682 -31.75 -16.67 10.51
N GLY A 683 -31.89 -15.34 10.44
CA GLY A 683 -32.73 -14.56 11.37
C GLY A 683 -32.14 -14.20 12.74
N THR A 684 -30.95 -14.65 13.14
CA THR A 684 -30.40 -14.38 14.50
C THR A 684 -29.37 -13.23 14.57
N SER A 685 -29.10 -12.54 13.47
CA SER A 685 -28.11 -11.44 13.38
C SER A 685 -28.61 -10.34 12.46
N PRO A 686 -28.23 -9.07 12.67
CA PRO A 686 -28.81 -7.93 11.96
C PRO A 686 -28.62 -8.06 10.46
N ASN A 687 -29.74 -8.12 9.73
CA ASN A 687 -29.77 -8.16 8.28
C ASN A 687 -29.39 -6.78 7.73
N LEU A 688 -28.54 -6.73 6.71
CA LEU A 688 -28.22 -5.50 6.00
C LEU A 688 -29.34 -5.08 5.04
N ILE A 689 -30.28 -5.97 4.72
CA ILE A 689 -31.50 -5.63 3.98
C ILE A 689 -32.60 -5.26 4.99
N VAL A 690 -33.03 -4.00 4.96
CA VAL A 690 -34.08 -3.45 5.84
C VAL A 690 -35.47 -3.73 5.25
N ALA A 691 -35.62 -3.55 3.93
CA ALA A 691 -36.87 -3.82 3.22
C ALA A 691 -36.60 -4.24 1.76
N ASN A 692 -37.35 -5.22 1.26
CA ASN A 692 -37.41 -5.59 -0.16
C ASN A 692 -38.79 -5.22 -0.70
N VAL A 693 -38.85 -4.22 -1.59
CA VAL A 693 -40.12 -3.65 -2.06
C VAL A 693 -40.89 -4.65 -2.91
N ALA A 694 -40.22 -5.49 -3.69
CA ALA A 694 -40.86 -6.53 -4.49
C ALA A 694 -41.60 -7.56 -3.60
N ASP A 695 -41.02 -7.90 -2.45
CA ASP A 695 -41.67 -8.79 -1.47
C ASP A 695 -42.81 -8.08 -0.73
N LEU A 696 -42.68 -6.78 -0.44
CA LEU A 696 -43.77 -5.98 0.14
C LEU A 696 -44.97 -5.90 -0.81
N VAL A 697 -44.73 -5.72 -2.11
CA VAL A 697 -45.75 -5.72 -3.16
C VAL A 697 -46.47 -7.06 -3.23
N ARG A 698 -45.73 -8.17 -3.33
CA ARG A 698 -46.31 -9.52 -3.38
C ARG A 698 -47.10 -9.89 -2.13
N SER A 699 -46.69 -9.38 -0.97
CA SER A 699 -47.37 -9.64 0.30
C SER A 699 -48.53 -8.67 0.61
N GLY A 700 -48.86 -7.75 -0.30
CA GLY A 700 -49.93 -6.76 -0.10
C GLY A 700 -49.62 -5.72 0.99
N ARG A 701 -48.34 -5.53 1.32
CA ARG A 701 -47.86 -4.55 2.32
C ARG A 701 -47.44 -3.21 1.71
N SER A 702 -47.74 -2.99 0.44
CA SER A 702 -47.53 -1.72 -0.26
C SER A 702 -48.86 -1.13 -0.72
N ARG A 703 -48.92 0.20 -0.85
CA ARG A 703 -50.03 0.93 -1.46
C ARG A 703 -49.74 1.15 -2.94
N ILE A 704 -50.61 0.66 -3.81
CA ILE A 704 -50.44 0.72 -5.27
C ILE A 704 -51.50 1.64 -5.88
N SER A 705 -51.08 2.53 -6.77
CA SER A 705 -51.96 3.38 -7.57
C SER A 705 -51.56 3.30 -9.04
N SER A 706 -52.43 2.76 -9.87
CA SER A 706 -52.27 2.67 -11.33
C SER A 706 -53.63 2.75 -12.04
N PRO A 707 -53.67 3.04 -13.36
CA PRO A 707 -54.88 2.98 -14.17
C PRO A 707 -55.61 1.63 -14.13
N THR A 708 -54.91 0.52 -13.88
CA THR A 708 -55.52 -0.81 -13.72
C THR A 708 -55.85 -1.18 -12.27
N GLY A 709 -55.82 -0.21 -11.35
CA GLY A 709 -56.04 -0.43 -9.92
C GLY A 709 -54.79 -0.94 -9.19
N ALA A 710 -55.00 -1.65 -8.07
CA ALA A 710 -53.93 -2.19 -7.23
C ALA A 710 -53.59 -3.66 -7.54
N ASP A 711 -54.33 -4.29 -8.44
CA ASP A 711 -54.14 -5.71 -8.79
C ASP A 711 -52.84 -5.93 -9.56
N LEU A 712 -52.17 -7.04 -9.27
CA LEU A 712 -50.97 -7.50 -9.98
C LEU A 712 -51.35 -8.45 -11.11
N GLY A 713 -50.62 -8.40 -12.23
CA GLY A 713 -50.80 -9.39 -13.28
C GLY A 713 -50.12 -9.09 -14.61
N ALA A 714 -50.12 -10.09 -15.49
CA ALA A 714 -49.52 -10.06 -16.83
C ALA A 714 -49.99 -8.85 -17.66
N ASP A 715 -51.29 -8.55 -17.56
CA ASP A 715 -52.07 -7.53 -18.25
C ASP A 715 -52.27 -6.24 -17.43
N LYS A 716 -51.70 -6.16 -16.24
CA LYS A 716 -51.83 -5.01 -15.33
C LYS A 716 -50.63 -4.06 -15.45
N PHE A 717 -50.80 -2.82 -14.97
CA PHE A 717 -49.73 -1.80 -15.00
C PHE A 717 -48.64 -2.07 -13.96
N VAL A 718 -48.94 -2.85 -12.92
CA VAL A 718 -47.98 -3.22 -11.87
C VAL A 718 -47.90 -4.73 -11.74
N ASP A 719 -46.68 -5.28 -11.69
CA ASP A 719 -46.44 -6.70 -11.45
C ASP A 719 -45.00 -6.93 -10.94
N VAL A 720 -44.70 -8.12 -10.43
CA VAL A 720 -43.35 -8.50 -10.00
C VAL A 720 -42.87 -9.73 -10.75
N ARG A 721 -42.01 -9.51 -11.76
CA ARG A 721 -41.52 -10.54 -12.69
C ARG A 721 -40.00 -10.64 -12.65
N TRP A 722 -39.45 -11.49 -13.52
CA TRP A 722 -38.04 -11.47 -13.86
C TRP A 722 -37.85 -10.67 -15.15
N LEU A 723 -36.89 -9.74 -15.19
CA LEU A 723 -36.49 -9.06 -16.42
C LEU A 723 -35.01 -9.29 -16.68
N LEU A 724 -34.70 -9.76 -17.88
CA LEU A 724 -33.35 -9.80 -18.40
C LEU A 724 -33.13 -8.56 -19.29
N VAL A 725 -32.13 -7.75 -18.93
CA VAL A 725 -31.81 -6.49 -19.63
C VAL A 725 -30.48 -6.63 -20.37
N GLY A 726 -30.48 -6.39 -21.68
CA GLY A 726 -29.27 -6.33 -22.49
C GLY A 726 -29.59 -6.30 -24.00
N PRO A 727 -28.58 -6.07 -24.86
CA PRO A 727 -28.74 -6.08 -26.30
C PRO A 727 -29.32 -7.42 -26.78
N LEU A 728 -30.28 -7.31 -27.71
CA LEU A 728 -30.91 -8.47 -28.34
C LEU A 728 -29.97 -9.03 -29.41
N VAL A 729 -29.95 -10.36 -29.52
CA VAL A 729 -29.20 -11.05 -30.58
C VAL A 729 -29.89 -10.77 -31.92
N GLY A 730 -29.19 -10.19 -32.88
CA GLY A 730 -29.79 -9.76 -34.15
C GLY A 730 -30.52 -10.85 -34.95
N SER A 731 -30.16 -12.12 -34.76
CA SER A 731 -30.85 -13.29 -35.37
C SER A 731 -31.97 -13.88 -34.52
N ARG A 732 -32.09 -13.49 -33.24
CA ARG A 732 -33.08 -13.96 -32.26
C ARG A 732 -33.49 -12.80 -31.34
N PRO A 733 -34.48 -11.99 -31.72
CA PRO A 733 -34.88 -10.79 -30.98
C PRO A 733 -35.49 -11.07 -29.61
N ASP A 734 -35.69 -12.34 -29.25
CA ASP A 734 -36.14 -12.84 -27.95
C ASP A 734 -34.98 -13.23 -27.01
N VAL A 735 -33.73 -13.22 -27.49
CA VAL A 735 -32.55 -13.65 -26.74
C VAL A 735 -31.61 -12.48 -26.51
N VAL A 736 -31.14 -12.31 -25.27
CA VAL A 736 -30.10 -11.34 -24.92
C VAL A 736 -28.71 -11.95 -25.13
N GLU A 737 -27.82 -11.21 -25.78
CA GLU A 737 -26.51 -11.70 -26.22
C GLU A 737 -25.59 -12.14 -25.06
N PHE A 738 -25.73 -11.50 -23.90
CA PHE A 738 -24.97 -11.82 -22.68
C PHE A 738 -25.93 -11.90 -21.50
N PRO A 739 -26.48 -13.07 -21.15
CA PRO A 739 -27.56 -13.18 -20.16
C PRO A 739 -27.07 -13.15 -18.69
N HIS A 740 -25.77 -13.07 -18.46
CA HIS A 740 -25.15 -13.04 -17.12
C HIS A 740 -24.75 -11.62 -16.68
N GLY A 741 -24.12 -11.49 -15.52
CA GLY A 741 -23.56 -10.24 -15.01
C GLY A 741 -24.58 -9.36 -14.27
N GLY A 742 -25.59 -9.95 -13.63
CA GLY A 742 -26.61 -9.17 -12.93
C GLY A 742 -27.64 -8.51 -13.83
N ARG A 743 -27.66 -8.91 -15.10
CA ARG A 743 -28.61 -8.44 -16.12
C ARG A 743 -30.03 -8.95 -15.90
N GLN A 744 -30.18 -10.14 -15.33
CA GLN A 744 -31.46 -10.64 -14.88
C GLN A 744 -31.72 -10.22 -13.44
N ARG A 745 -32.81 -9.50 -13.19
CA ARG A 745 -33.20 -9.05 -11.84
C ARG A 745 -34.68 -9.28 -11.59
N GLN A 746 -35.04 -9.33 -10.31
CA GLN A 746 -36.43 -9.25 -9.91
C GLN A 746 -36.91 -7.84 -10.26
N TRP A 747 -37.91 -7.75 -11.12
CA TRP A 747 -38.37 -6.53 -11.74
C TRP A 747 -39.78 -6.21 -11.26
N LEU A 748 -39.89 -5.14 -10.48
CA LEU A 748 -41.15 -4.48 -10.19
C LEU A 748 -41.55 -3.69 -11.44
N PHE A 749 -42.30 -4.36 -12.32
CA PHE A 749 -42.88 -3.75 -13.51
C PHE A 749 -43.85 -2.66 -13.09
N MET A 750 -43.72 -1.48 -13.68
CA MET A 750 -44.54 -0.30 -13.40
C MET A 750 -44.74 0.50 -14.69
N HIS A 751 -45.76 0.18 -15.48
CA HIS A 751 -46.13 0.96 -16.64
C HIS A 751 -46.61 2.36 -16.23
N PRO A 752 -46.14 3.46 -16.85
CA PRO A 752 -46.58 4.80 -16.47
C PRO A 752 -48.07 5.05 -16.81
N SER A 753 -48.81 5.84 -16.03
CA SER A 753 -48.41 6.34 -14.70
C SER A 753 -48.66 5.26 -13.63
N SER A 754 -47.66 4.95 -12.80
CA SER A 754 -47.81 4.00 -11.70
C SER A 754 -47.07 4.47 -10.45
N ARG A 755 -47.65 4.19 -9.28
CA ARG A 755 -47.07 4.49 -7.96
C ARG A 755 -47.12 3.29 -7.04
N VAL A 756 -46.02 3.04 -6.34
CA VAL A 756 -45.93 2.01 -5.29
C VAL A 756 -45.32 2.66 -4.05
N ALA A 757 -46.09 2.72 -2.96
CA ALA A 757 -45.68 3.30 -1.69
C ALA A 757 -45.57 2.26 -0.58
N PHE A 758 -44.59 2.40 0.30
CA PHE A 758 -44.39 1.51 1.44
C PHE A 758 -43.76 2.25 2.62
N ASP A 759 -44.05 1.76 3.83
CA ASP A 759 -43.51 2.32 5.07
C ASP A 759 -42.23 1.60 5.48
N VAL A 760 -41.23 2.34 5.92
CA VAL A 760 -39.97 1.80 6.46
C VAL A 760 -39.50 2.63 7.64
N THR A 761 -38.95 1.96 8.65
CA THR A 761 -38.24 2.63 9.75
C THR A 761 -36.76 2.67 9.43
N VAL A 762 -36.18 3.87 9.33
CA VAL A 762 -34.76 4.03 8.99
C VAL A 762 -33.92 3.75 10.24
N PRO A 763 -33.04 2.73 10.23
CA PRO A 763 -32.23 2.39 11.40
C PRO A 763 -31.16 3.44 11.69
N GLU A 764 -30.56 3.39 12.89
CA GLU A 764 -29.38 4.17 13.28
C GLU A 764 -28.09 3.64 12.62
N ALA A 765 -28.13 3.55 11.30
CA ALA A 765 -27.02 3.11 10.47
C ALA A 765 -27.08 3.82 9.12
N GLN A 766 -25.96 3.81 8.40
CA GLN A 766 -25.88 4.40 7.08
C GLN A 766 -26.77 3.60 6.11
N THR A 767 -27.92 4.18 5.77
CA THR A 767 -29.02 3.50 5.08
C THR A 767 -29.35 4.19 3.77
N PHE A 768 -29.63 3.39 2.74
CA PHE A 768 -29.94 3.84 1.40
C PHE A 768 -31.16 3.12 0.86
N PHE A 769 -31.94 3.82 0.03
CA PHE A 769 -32.79 3.16 -0.95
C PHE A 769 -31.98 2.91 -2.22
N THR A 770 -32.01 1.69 -2.75
CA THR A 770 -31.28 1.29 -3.97
C THR A 770 -32.19 0.53 -4.92
N ALA A 771 -32.05 0.79 -6.22
CA ALA A 771 -32.74 0.05 -7.27
C ALA A 771 -32.00 0.21 -8.60
N GLY A 772 -32.18 -0.75 -9.51
CA GLY A 772 -31.89 -0.55 -10.94
C GLY A 772 -33.13 -0.04 -11.66
N MET A 773 -32.97 0.89 -12.60
CA MET A 773 -34.05 1.38 -13.46
C MET A 773 -33.78 0.92 -14.89
N ALA A 774 -34.79 0.37 -15.55
CA ALA A 774 -34.69 -0.02 -16.95
C ALA A 774 -36.05 -0.06 -17.63
N LEU A 775 -36.03 0.06 -18.96
CA LEU A 775 -37.11 -0.35 -19.84
C LEU A 775 -36.78 -1.71 -20.44
N ARG A 776 -37.82 -2.49 -20.76
CA ARG A 776 -37.68 -3.74 -21.50
C ARG A 776 -36.83 -3.58 -22.77
N PRO A 777 -35.94 -4.53 -23.10
CA PRO A 777 -35.08 -4.45 -24.28
C PRO A 777 -35.82 -4.19 -25.59
N GLU A 778 -37.03 -4.71 -25.75
CA GLU A 778 -37.83 -4.53 -26.95
C GLU A 778 -38.18 -3.05 -27.21
N ALA A 779 -38.34 -2.25 -26.15
CA ALA A 779 -38.63 -0.81 -26.25
C ALA A 779 -37.46 0.01 -26.83
N TRP A 780 -36.25 -0.55 -26.87
CA TRP A 780 -35.06 0.19 -27.33
C TRP A 780 -34.97 0.27 -28.85
N TYR A 781 -35.70 -0.60 -29.54
CA TYR A 781 -35.62 -0.80 -30.99
C TYR A 781 -36.92 -0.42 -31.72
N THR A 782 -37.86 0.25 -31.04
CA THR A 782 -39.12 0.70 -31.62
C THR A 782 -38.96 2.00 -32.42
N ASP A 783 -39.90 2.26 -33.35
CA ASP A 783 -39.93 3.47 -34.16
C ASP A 783 -40.47 4.71 -33.43
N PHE A 784 -41.08 4.53 -32.25
CA PHE A 784 -41.68 5.57 -31.42
C PHE A 784 -41.58 5.21 -29.93
N GLY A 785 -41.71 6.22 -29.07
CA GLY A 785 -41.44 6.16 -27.63
C GLY A 785 -40.42 7.23 -27.24
N ASP A 786 -40.72 7.97 -26.18
CA ASP A 786 -39.91 9.09 -25.70
C ASP A 786 -39.32 8.87 -24.30
N GLY A 787 -39.57 7.68 -23.72
CA GLY A 787 -38.95 7.21 -22.49
C GLY A 787 -39.75 7.58 -21.25
N VAL A 788 -39.26 7.13 -20.09
CA VAL A 788 -40.01 7.17 -18.83
C VAL A 788 -39.31 8.03 -17.80
N ARG A 789 -40.08 8.82 -17.04
CA ARG A 789 -39.58 9.49 -15.84
C ARG A 789 -39.71 8.56 -14.64
N PHE A 790 -38.58 8.22 -14.04
CA PHE A 790 -38.50 7.54 -12.75
C PHE A 790 -38.36 8.58 -11.65
N ALA A 791 -39.10 8.43 -10.55
CA ALA A 791 -38.95 9.29 -9.38
C ALA A 791 -39.13 8.53 -8.07
N VAL A 792 -38.49 9.04 -7.02
CA VAL A 792 -38.61 8.57 -5.64
C VAL A 792 -39.05 9.73 -4.78
N ASP A 793 -40.21 9.59 -4.14
CA ASP A 793 -40.71 10.55 -3.16
C ASP A 793 -40.56 9.98 -1.74
N VAL A 794 -40.29 10.85 -0.76
CA VAL A 794 -40.24 10.49 0.66
C VAL A 794 -41.19 11.40 1.44
N ALA A 795 -42.00 10.80 2.31
CA ALA A 795 -42.86 11.50 3.26
C ALA A 795 -42.55 11.08 4.71
N VAL A 796 -42.67 12.02 5.64
CA VAL A 796 -42.44 11.79 7.08
C VAL A 796 -43.75 12.06 7.82
N GLY A 797 -44.25 11.08 8.59
CA GLY A 797 -45.43 11.28 9.45
C GLY A 797 -46.70 11.75 8.72
N GLY A 798 -46.91 11.32 7.47
CA GLY A 798 -48.07 11.72 6.65
C GLY A 798 -47.99 13.13 6.06
N ALA A 799 -46.84 13.82 6.17
CA ALA A 799 -46.59 15.08 5.49
C ALA A 799 -46.57 14.92 3.96
N THR A 800 -46.67 16.04 3.24
CA THR A 800 -46.60 16.06 1.77
C THR A 800 -45.31 15.38 1.29
N PRO A 801 -45.39 14.40 0.36
CA PRO A 801 -44.21 13.75 -0.19
C PRO A 801 -43.29 14.75 -0.89
N SER A 802 -42.00 14.67 -0.62
CA SER A 802 -40.96 15.42 -1.32
C SER A 802 -40.24 14.52 -2.31
N GLU A 803 -40.11 14.94 -3.57
CA GLU A 803 -39.28 14.26 -4.57
C GLU A 803 -37.80 14.37 -4.16
N VAL A 804 -37.19 13.23 -3.83
CA VAL A 804 -35.78 13.15 -3.42
C VAL A 804 -34.89 12.66 -4.55
N TYR A 805 -35.47 12.12 -5.61
CA TYR A 805 -34.78 11.70 -6.83
C TYR A 805 -35.74 11.70 -8.02
N GLY A 806 -35.25 12.11 -9.19
CA GLY A 806 -36.00 12.10 -10.44
C GLY A 806 -35.07 12.03 -11.65
N ILE A 807 -35.36 11.17 -12.62
CA ILE A 807 -34.59 11.03 -13.87
C ILE A 807 -35.48 10.57 -15.03
N ARG A 808 -35.19 11.03 -16.25
CA ARG A 808 -35.79 10.51 -17.48
C ARG A 808 -34.83 9.53 -18.13
N LEU A 809 -35.30 8.32 -18.44
CA LEU A 809 -34.56 7.34 -19.24
C LEU A 809 -35.24 7.13 -20.58
N ASN A 810 -34.47 7.24 -21.66
CA ASN A 810 -34.83 6.97 -23.04
C ASN A 810 -33.73 6.11 -23.72
N PRO A 811 -33.68 4.79 -23.43
CA PRO A 811 -32.70 3.87 -24.00
C PRO A 811 -32.82 3.67 -25.53
N ARG A 812 -33.94 4.10 -26.12
CA ARG A 812 -34.09 4.17 -27.58
C ARG A 812 -33.19 5.26 -28.16
N ALA A 813 -33.21 6.46 -27.59
CA ALA A 813 -32.40 7.59 -28.02
C ALA A 813 -30.94 7.53 -27.52
N ASN A 814 -30.72 6.93 -26.35
CA ASN A 814 -29.41 6.91 -25.67
C ASN A 814 -28.90 5.47 -25.50
N LEU A 815 -27.86 5.10 -26.24
CA LEU A 815 -27.26 3.76 -26.16
C LEU A 815 -26.72 3.41 -24.76
N ASP A 816 -26.18 4.40 -24.03
CA ASP A 816 -25.62 4.18 -22.69
C ASP A 816 -26.65 3.84 -21.61
N GLU A 817 -27.95 4.01 -21.91
CA GLU A 817 -29.07 3.68 -21.04
C GLU A 817 -29.64 2.27 -21.33
N ARG A 818 -29.09 1.55 -22.33
CA ARG A 818 -29.48 0.16 -22.68
C ARG A 818 -28.91 -0.87 -21.69
N ARG A 819 -29.13 -0.63 -20.41
CA ARG A 819 -28.67 -1.42 -19.25
C ARG A 819 -29.50 -1.04 -18.02
N TRP A 820 -29.28 -1.72 -16.90
CA TRP A 820 -29.74 -1.22 -15.61
C TRP A 820 -29.02 0.09 -15.27
N VAL A 821 -29.77 1.16 -15.05
CA VAL A 821 -29.25 2.44 -14.54
C VAL A 821 -29.52 2.48 -13.05
N GLU A 822 -28.47 2.55 -12.24
CA GLU A 822 -28.60 2.38 -10.79
C GLU A 822 -28.96 3.71 -10.10
N VAL A 823 -29.85 3.63 -9.10
CA VAL A 823 -30.16 4.71 -8.17
C VAL A 823 -29.76 4.33 -6.75
N ARG A 824 -29.24 5.30 -6.00
CA ARG A 824 -28.98 5.20 -4.56
C ARG A 824 -29.39 6.52 -3.91
N VAL A 825 -30.45 6.47 -3.11
CA VAL A 825 -30.94 7.64 -2.37
C VAL A 825 -30.49 7.54 -0.92
N PRO A 826 -29.65 8.46 -0.40
CA PRO A 826 -29.26 8.47 1.00
C PRO A 826 -30.46 8.79 1.90
N LEU A 827 -30.68 7.96 2.92
CA LEU A 827 -31.76 8.15 3.89
C LEU A 827 -31.27 8.71 5.24
N ALA A 828 -30.03 9.22 5.29
CA ALA A 828 -29.38 9.69 6.51
C ALA A 828 -30.18 10.78 7.25
N SER A 829 -30.88 11.66 6.52
CA SER A 829 -31.73 12.71 7.09
C SER A 829 -32.97 12.21 7.83
N TYR A 830 -33.28 10.91 7.71
CA TYR A 830 -34.49 10.28 8.25
C TYR A 830 -34.18 9.22 9.32
N VAL A 831 -32.92 9.09 9.74
CA VAL A 831 -32.49 8.11 10.76
C VAL A 831 -33.36 8.19 12.02
N GLY A 832 -33.79 7.02 12.50
CA GLY A 832 -34.66 6.87 13.66
C GLY A 832 -36.13 7.20 13.43
N ARG A 833 -36.53 7.57 12.19
CA ARG A 833 -37.92 7.93 11.85
C ARG A 833 -38.56 6.86 10.97
N GLN A 834 -39.88 6.73 11.10
CA GLN A 834 -40.71 6.03 10.13
C GLN A 834 -41.01 6.96 8.96
N ILE A 835 -40.75 6.51 7.75
CA ILE A 835 -40.99 7.25 6.50
C ILE A 835 -41.80 6.39 5.53
N GLU A 836 -42.57 7.06 4.68
CA GLU A 836 -43.15 6.46 3.48
C GLU A 836 -42.22 6.76 2.30
N ILE A 837 -41.85 5.73 1.54
CA ILE A 837 -41.13 5.87 0.28
C ILE A 837 -42.11 5.51 -0.85
N THR A 838 -42.24 6.38 -1.84
CA THR A 838 -43.07 6.16 -3.03
C THR A 838 -42.22 6.09 -4.28
N LEU A 839 -42.27 4.96 -4.97
CA LEU A 839 -41.68 4.79 -6.29
C LEU A 839 -42.68 5.23 -7.36
N ARG A 840 -42.22 5.97 -8.35
CA ARG A 840 -43.05 6.51 -9.44
C ARG A 840 -42.44 6.23 -10.79
N THR A 841 -43.27 5.77 -11.72
CA THR A 841 -43.00 5.83 -13.15
C THR A 841 -44.05 6.73 -13.78
N ASP A 842 -43.60 7.87 -14.30
CA ASP A 842 -44.46 8.90 -14.90
C ASP A 842 -44.21 8.98 -16.41
N PRO A 843 -45.27 9.23 -17.20
CA PRO A 843 -45.12 9.44 -18.63
C PRO A 843 -44.35 10.73 -18.90
N VAL A 844 -43.67 10.78 -20.05
CA VAL A 844 -43.19 12.05 -20.59
C VAL A 844 -44.27 12.63 -21.51
N ASP A 845 -44.18 12.43 -22.83
CA ASP A 845 -45.19 12.86 -23.79
C ASP A 845 -45.95 11.65 -24.42
N ASP A 846 -45.30 10.50 -24.59
CA ASP A 846 -45.89 9.30 -25.25
C ASP A 846 -45.68 8.01 -24.44
N VAL A 847 -46.77 7.47 -23.90
CA VAL A 847 -46.77 6.24 -23.08
C VAL A 847 -46.52 4.94 -23.86
N ARG A 848 -46.46 4.98 -25.20
CA ARG A 848 -46.30 3.76 -25.99
C ARG A 848 -44.89 3.22 -25.87
N ASN A 849 -44.78 1.92 -25.60
CA ASN A 849 -43.51 1.20 -25.40
C ASN A 849 -42.75 1.60 -24.13
N ASP A 850 -43.40 2.31 -23.19
CA ASP A 850 -42.85 2.67 -21.88
C ASP A 850 -42.90 1.50 -20.89
N TRP A 851 -42.44 0.33 -21.31
CA TRP A 851 -42.41 -0.87 -20.48
C TRP A 851 -41.27 -0.79 -19.46
N ALA A 852 -41.47 0.04 -18.44
CA ALA A 852 -40.50 0.40 -17.41
C ALA A 852 -40.73 -0.33 -16.08
N GLY A 853 -39.69 -0.34 -15.24
CA GLY A 853 -39.82 -0.74 -13.85
C GLY A 853 -38.49 -0.78 -13.11
N TRP A 854 -38.56 -1.24 -11.87
CA TRP A 854 -37.46 -1.18 -10.90
C TRP A 854 -36.89 -2.58 -10.64
N GLY A 855 -35.60 -2.77 -10.87
CA GLY A 855 -34.86 -4.00 -10.58
C GLY A 855 -34.34 -4.01 -9.14
N ASN A 856 -34.67 -5.03 -8.37
CA ASN A 856 -34.28 -5.20 -6.95
C ASN A 856 -34.45 -3.94 -6.08
N PRO A 857 -35.64 -3.28 -6.06
CA PRO A 857 -35.87 -2.12 -5.22
C PRO A 857 -35.81 -2.49 -3.74
N MET A 858 -34.83 -1.95 -3.02
CA MET A 858 -34.51 -2.33 -1.64
C MET A 858 -34.10 -1.14 -0.78
N VAL A 859 -34.34 -1.24 0.53
CA VAL A 859 -33.71 -0.39 1.55
C VAL A 859 -32.61 -1.20 2.22
N VAL A 860 -31.38 -0.72 2.16
CA VAL A 860 -30.19 -1.44 2.61
C VAL A 860 -29.30 -0.59 3.51
N ILE A 861 -28.69 -1.24 4.50
CA ILE A 861 -27.58 -0.69 5.27
C ILE A 861 -26.30 -0.97 4.49
N ASP A 862 -25.60 0.09 4.05
CA ASP A 862 -24.32 -0.02 3.35
C ASP A 862 -23.21 0.49 4.28
N ARG A 863 -22.27 -0.39 4.63
CA ARG A 863 -21.14 -0.10 5.52
C ARG A 863 -19.84 0.17 4.77
N THR A 864 -19.86 0.15 3.43
CA THR A 864 -18.67 0.32 2.61
C THR A 864 -18.33 1.79 2.37
N LEU A 865 -17.11 2.06 1.89
CA LEU A 865 -16.74 3.37 1.34
C LEU A 865 -17.78 3.84 0.32
N LEU A 866 -18.29 5.07 0.51
CA LEU A 866 -19.35 5.67 -0.30
C LEU A 866 -18.91 5.94 -1.75
N ARG A 867 -19.02 4.90 -2.58
CA ARG A 867 -18.72 5.01 -4.01
C ARG A 867 -19.88 5.66 -4.78
N PRO A 868 -19.59 6.38 -5.88
CA PRO A 868 -20.60 6.75 -6.85
C PRO A 868 -21.37 5.55 -7.36
N VAL A 869 -22.69 5.68 -7.40
CA VAL A 869 -23.63 4.57 -7.65
C VAL A 869 -23.38 3.89 -9.00
N ASN A 870 -23.12 4.70 -10.02
CA ASN A 870 -22.94 4.30 -11.42
C ASN A 870 -21.46 4.34 -11.85
N GLY A 871 -20.53 4.45 -10.90
CA GLY A 871 -19.11 4.68 -11.20
C GLY A 871 -18.80 6.11 -11.71
N PRO A 872 -17.58 6.34 -12.25
CA PRO A 872 -17.16 7.66 -12.75
C PRO A 872 -17.76 7.98 -14.13
N ILE A 873 -18.11 6.96 -14.92
CA ILE A 873 -18.75 7.10 -16.24
C ILE A 873 -20.26 6.94 -16.08
N VAL A 874 -20.93 8.05 -15.75
CA VAL A 874 -22.39 8.09 -15.57
C VAL A 874 -23.12 8.21 -16.91
N PRO A 875 -24.32 7.61 -17.07
CA PRO A 875 -25.19 7.87 -18.22
C PRO A 875 -25.49 9.36 -18.37
N ALA A 876 -25.64 9.84 -19.61
CA ALA A 876 -25.89 11.25 -19.91
C ALA A 876 -27.10 11.83 -19.15
N SER A 877 -28.15 11.02 -18.96
CA SER A 877 -29.37 11.39 -18.21
C SER A 877 -29.16 11.66 -16.72
N VAL A 878 -28.06 11.17 -16.12
CA VAL A 878 -27.73 11.41 -14.71
C VAL A 878 -27.12 12.81 -14.52
N GLY A 879 -26.71 13.48 -15.61
CA GLY A 879 -26.44 14.92 -15.69
C GLY A 879 -25.16 15.43 -15.01
N THR A 880 -24.71 14.85 -13.91
CA THR A 880 -23.51 15.30 -13.17
C THR A 880 -22.55 14.17 -12.86
N ARG A 881 -21.26 14.37 -13.18
CA ARG A 881 -20.20 13.51 -12.67
C ARG A 881 -20.17 13.61 -11.14
N PRO A 882 -19.88 12.51 -10.42
CA PRO A 882 -19.82 12.54 -8.96
C PRO A 882 -18.78 13.58 -8.50
N THR A 883 -19.20 14.55 -7.70
CA THR A 883 -18.27 15.45 -7.01
C THR A 883 -17.93 14.83 -5.67
N PHE A 884 -16.68 14.43 -5.47
CA PHE A 884 -16.22 14.01 -4.15
C PHE A 884 -16.18 15.26 -3.25
N PRO A 885 -16.89 15.29 -2.11
CA PRO A 885 -16.91 16.46 -1.24
C PRO A 885 -15.49 16.72 -0.73
N GLY A 886 -15.00 17.94 -1.01
CA GLY A 886 -13.64 18.47 -0.81
C GLY A 886 -12.99 18.18 0.53
#